data_AF-A0A1A0H1T6-F1
#
_entry.id   AF-A0A1A0H1T6-F1
#
_cell.length_a   1.000
_cell.length_b   1.000
_cell.length_c   1.000
_cell.angle_alpha   90.00
_cell.angle_beta   90.00
_cell.angle_gamma   90.00
#
_symmetry.space_group_name_H-M   'P 1'
#
loop_
_entity.id
_entity.type
_entity.pdbx_description
1 polymer ?
#
loop_
_entity_poly.entity_id
_entity_poly.type
_entity_poly.pdbx_seq_one_letter_code
_entity_poly.pdbx_strand_id
1 'polypeptide(L)'
;MLCITNVQNCEIIWKKNDVFENQLSLLTQNPVFTNSVFSRHKLPENVLELPPTTYPNPLFRLNKSQLLELKLKEIKHLVKIPPRSMSETDQFYKNIIDIFHEYLIKDTKLAVFYLDLITEPLVREAVFEYLRKFYEKELLRLSILAFIEDPLSPACRRAVKFNIYKILDDSREDPQAAANIALNYISKLALTGRVNQWTIFLAEEYLLLLYKNLPKEQWTQLFAALVQTNIKLNNIQHYNVIKDLLLAGSGLDKFVARTGMLCAKWHHTEEPYLSDTQKQKMTLYFLLNELARFTQDMIRQKDVTTLNMYLELLVTKFEALNDPNHLQLVLSIMLSHSMAFKGPQECLQFLRYIVDANLQVVPKTLLRVLTALRLDQFYDEALLLVNYLHKEKLCPTERSNLVSEIIKIITGKFSRHPKIALGYFSSLFNDANNNALRTLKDLLLLDLVYGPGLVNSLFAVVEQAEIHEGLKNSKMTHAILRELYVVTLRSLPLEQRTSPVLISKLYEEYKKKIDEAKETDDELSPFSQDQLDEKILTLFLDLLVRKDAEARDNFDLVYDPFKFATAKLIFNNFFEAQPARNTIKSTYIFDLMISSGLLKHHDLRFSLSAFKKARDLGLPITFNQVNPLIIHHYLKGEMDKAQQWFMLLIQSGAKAKSVAADRLFDIAKEQKWTYTGTRYRNAVRVKLRAARREFAKLSTNPTAGLNIGSDVAVSSASDITMGEELEIILHQIAAKNADENPRK
;
A
#
# COMPACT_ATOMS: atom_id res chain seq x y z
N MET A 1 -52.96 -49.99 24.83
CA MET A 1 -51.88 -50.77 25.46
C MET A 1 -51.26 -49.89 26.54
N LEU A 2 -51.88 -49.67 27.71
CA LEU A 2 -51.99 -50.58 28.87
C LEU A 2 -50.67 -51.31 29.17
N CYS A 3 -49.93 -50.83 30.18
CA CYS A 3 -49.95 -51.47 31.49
C CYS A 3 -49.42 -50.56 32.61
N ILE A 4 -50.24 -50.49 33.65
CA ILE A 4 -50.00 -50.01 35.00
C ILE A 4 -49.20 -51.09 35.74
N THR A 5 -48.25 -50.73 36.60
CA THR A 5 -48.25 -51.15 38.03
C THR A 5 -47.17 -50.40 38.80
N ASN A 6 -47.66 -49.74 39.85
CA ASN A 6 -46.95 -49.10 40.93
C ASN A 6 -46.85 -50.12 42.09
N VAL A 7 -46.06 -49.81 43.13
CA VAL A 7 -46.04 -50.45 44.48
C VAL A 7 -45.16 -51.73 44.53
N GLN A 8 -44.09 -51.88 45.33
CA GLN A 8 -43.85 -51.46 46.73
C GLN A 8 -42.38 -51.65 47.17
N ASN A 9 -42.02 -50.97 48.27
CA ASN A 9 -40.92 -51.18 49.22
C ASN A 9 -39.56 -50.54 48.87
N CYS A 10 -39.27 -49.34 49.39
CA CYS A 10 -38.90 -48.99 50.77
C CYS A 10 -37.47 -49.40 51.14
N GLU A 11 -36.73 -48.39 51.61
CA GLU A 11 -35.42 -48.44 52.23
C GLU A 11 -34.23 -48.61 51.26
N ILE A 12 -33.64 -47.48 50.87
CA ILE A 12 -32.25 -47.07 51.17
C ILE A 12 -32.05 -45.71 50.45
N ILE A 13 -32.44 -44.63 51.11
CA ILE A 13 -31.96 -43.26 50.81
C ILE A 13 -31.57 -42.65 52.14
N TRP A 14 -30.34 -42.92 52.60
CA TRP A 14 -29.67 -42.07 53.58
C TRP A 14 -28.20 -41.94 53.20
N LYS A 15 -27.74 -40.69 53.14
CA LYS A 15 -26.35 -40.16 53.05
C LYS A 15 -25.78 -39.89 51.66
N LYS A 16 -26.11 -38.72 51.11
CA LYS A 16 -25.20 -37.55 51.02
C LYS A 16 -25.85 -36.42 50.22
N ASN A 17 -26.75 -35.70 50.88
CA ASN A 17 -27.10 -34.33 50.50
C ASN A 17 -26.03 -33.38 51.04
N ASP A 18 -24.87 -33.31 50.39
CA ASP A 18 -23.80 -32.36 50.75
C ASP A 18 -23.19 -31.62 49.55
N VAL A 19 -23.82 -31.69 48.36
CA VAL A 19 -23.26 -31.05 47.15
C VAL A 19 -24.17 -29.97 46.55
N PHE A 20 -25.44 -29.88 46.99
CA PHE A 20 -26.39 -28.89 46.46
C PHE A 20 -26.70 -27.71 47.39
N GLU A 21 -26.23 -27.69 48.63
CA GLU A 21 -26.30 -26.49 49.52
C GLU A 21 -25.05 -25.61 49.46
N ASN A 22 -23.96 -26.06 48.81
CA ASN A 22 -22.75 -25.26 48.63
C ASN A 22 -22.74 -24.40 47.34
N GLN A 23 -23.77 -24.48 46.50
CA GLN A 23 -23.85 -23.65 45.28
C GLN A 23 -24.84 -22.47 45.37
N LEU A 24 -25.75 -22.47 46.36
CA LEU A 24 -26.61 -21.32 46.67
C LEU A 24 -26.05 -20.43 47.79
N SER A 25 -25.06 -20.89 48.54
CA SER A 25 -24.31 -20.11 49.54
C SER A 25 -23.09 -19.36 48.98
N LEU A 26 -22.70 -19.62 47.72
CA LEU A 26 -21.66 -18.86 47.01
C LEU A 26 -22.17 -17.58 46.34
N LEU A 27 -23.49 -17.37 46.27
CA LEU A 27 -24.12 -16.18 45.68
C LEU A 27 -24.62 -15.15 46.72
N THR A 28 -24.35 -15.36 48.01
CA THR A 28 -24.65 -14.40 49.09
C THR A 28 -23.48 -14.14 50.04
N GLN A 29 -22.27 -14.57 49.70
CA GLN A 29 -21.07 -14.09 50.38
C GLN A 29 -20.62 -12.79 49.72
N ASN A 30 -20.90 -11.66 50.39
CA ASN A 30 -20.16 -10.43 50.16
C ASN A 30 -18.67 -10.79 50.12
N PRO A 31 -17.90 -10.37 49.09
CA PRO A 31 -16.47 -10.64 49.06
C PRO A 31 -15.87 -10.18 50.39
N VAL A 32 -15.27 -11.13 51.11
CA VAL A 32 -14.63 -10.83 52.39
C VAL A 32 -13.37 -10.05 52.07
N PHE A 33 -13.51 -8.72 52.04
CA PHE A 33 -12.41 -7.79 51.94
C PHE A 33 -11.52 -7.96 53.17
N THR A 34 -10.26 -8.35 52.97
CA THR A 34 -9.28 -8.42 54.05
C THR A 34 -8.98 -6.99 54.52
N ASN A 35 -9.63 -6.57 55.61
CA ASN A 35 -9.29 -5.35 56.35
C ASN A 35 -7.94 -5.57 57.06
N SER A 36 -6.83 -5.56 56.34
CA SER A 36 -5.53 -5.45 56.99
C SER A 36 -4.48 -4.82 56.08
N VAL A 37 -3.99 -3.69 56.57
CA VAL A 37 -2.70 -3.03 56.27
C VAL A 37 -2.59 -2.29 54.94
N PHE A 38 -3.28 -1.16 54.74
CA PHE A 38 -2.72 0.02 54.02
C PHE A 38 -3.49 1.31 54.38
N SER A 39 -3.24 1.82 55.59
CA SER A 39 -3.48 3.22 55.98
C SER A 39 -2.26 4.11 55.66
N ARG A 40 -1.47 3.76 54.64
CA ARG A 40 -0.30 4.56 54.20
C ARG A 40 -0.66 5.36 52.95
N HIS A 41 -0.44 6.67 52.98
CA HIS A 41 -0.64 7.61 51.86
C HIS A 41 0.26 7.36 50.62
N LYS A 42 1.02 6.26 50.58
CA LYS A 42 1.95 5.94 49.49
C LYS A 42 1.58 4.58 48.89
N LEU A 43 1.42 4.57 47.56
CA LEU A 43 1.30 3.35 46.77
C LEU A 43 2.52 2.44 47.03
N PRO A 44 2.34 1.11 47.08
CA PRO A 44 3.47 0.18 47.11
C PRO A 44 4.34 0.31 45.84
N GLU A 45 5.62 -0.03 45.93
CA GLU A 45 6.60 0.11 44.84
C GLU A 45 6.20 -0.67 43.57
N ASN A 46 5.45 -1.78 43.71
CA ASN A 46 4.86 -2.54 42.61
C ASN A 46 3.32 -2.56 42.68
N VAL A 47 2.68 -1.56 42.05
CA VAL A 47 1.21 -1.42 41.95
C VAL A 47 0.53 -2.61 41.23
N LEU A 48 1.25 -3.32 40.37
CA LEU A 48 0.74 -4.45 39.59
C LEU A 48 0.57 -5.75 40.42
N GLU A 49 1.16 -5.82 41.62
CA GLU A 49 1.07 -6.98 42.51
C GLU A 49 -0.16 -6.91 43.44
N LEU A 50 -0.91 -5.81 43.42
CA LEU A 50 -2.10 -5.63 44.24
C LEU A 50 -3.20 -6.63 43.79
N PRO A 51 -3.72 -7.48 44.69
CA PRO A 51 -4.81 -8.41 44.34
C PRO A 51 -6.11 -7.65 44.02
N PRO A 52 -7.00 -8.21 43.17
CA PRO A 52 -8.28 -7.58 42.81
C PRO A 52 -9.26 -7.45 43.98
N THR A 53 -8.94 -8.07 45.12
CA THR A 53 -9.67 -7.99 46.41
C THR A 53 -9.13 -6.91 47.36
N THR A 54 -8.13 -6.11 46.93
CA THR A 54 -7.54 -5.04 47.76
C THR A 54 -8.58 -3.97 48.09
N TYR A 55 -8.78 -3.69 49.38
CA TYR A 55 -9.64 -2.61 49.84
C TYR A 55 -8.95 -1.79 50.96
N PRO A 56 -9.10 -0.45 51.00
CA PRO A 56 -9.78 0.41 50.01
C PRO A 56 -9.04 0.46 48.67
N ASN A 57 -9.76 0.64 47.56
CA ASN A 57 -9.13 0.79 46.25
C ASN A 57 -8.26 2.07 46.28
N PRO A 58 -6.93 1.94 46.13
CA PRO A 58 -6.03 3.08 46.29
C PRO A 58 -6.24 4.14 45.20
N LEU A 59 -6.84 3.80 44.05
CA LEU A 59 -7.14 4.71 42.94
C LEU A 59 -7.99 5.91 43.38
N PHE A 60 -9.03 5.67 44.18
CA PHE A 60 -10.02 6.68 44.55
C PHE A 60 -9.52 7.67 45.61
N ARG A 61 -8.34 7.41 46.19
CA ARG A 61 -7.66 8.31 47.15
C ARG A 61 -6.52 9.12 46.53
N LEU A 62 -6.22 8.91 45.25
CA LEU A 62 -5.15 9.62 44.56
C LEU A 62 -5.59 11.01 44.14
N ASN A 63 -4.69 11.97 44.36
CA ASN A 63 -4.84 13.33 43.84
C ASN A 63 -4.47 13.39 42.35
N LYS A 64 -4.87 14.47 41.69
CA LYS A 64 -4.59 14.73 40.27
C LYS A 64 -3.13 14.50 39.85
N SER A 65 -2.16 14.99 40.61
CA SER A 65 -0.73 14.80 40.32
C SER A 65 -0.30 13.33 40.36
N GLN A 66 -0.79 12.60 41.36
CA GLN A 66 -0.49 11.18 41.54
C GLN A 66 -1.14 10.30 40.47
N LEU A 67 -2.33 10.69 39.96
CA LEU A 67 -2.96 10.01 38.83
C LEU A 67 -2.13 10.17 37.55
N LEU A 68 -1.59 11.36 37.29
CA LEU A 68 -0.77 11.64 36.11
C LEU A 68 0.62 10.96 36.15
N GLU A 69 1.13 10.64 37.33
CA GLU A 69 2.40 9.92 37.52
C GLU A 69 2.31 8.41 37.27
N LEU A 70 1.09 7.84 37.31
CA LEU A 70 0.89 6.40 37.10
C LEU A 70 1.09 5.99 35.64
N LYS A 71 1.68 4.79 35.45
CA LYS A 71 1.77 4.18 34.12
C LYS A 71 0.40 3.64 33.70
N LEU A 72 0.13 3.65 32.40
CA LEU A 72 -1.14 3.21 31.81
C LEU A 72 -1.54 1.76 32.20
N LYS A 73 -0.56 0.88 32.46
CA LYS A 73 -0.79 -0.49 32.94
C LYS A 73 -1.27 -0.54 34.39
N GLU A 74 -0.77 0.36 35.23
CA GLU A 74 -1.10 0.47 36.66
C GLU A 74 -2.52 1.03 36.81
N ILE A 75 -2.87 2.08 36.06
CA ILE A 75 -4.23 2.64 36.02
C ILE A 75 -5.26 1.57 35.62
N LYS A 76 -4.98 0.81 34.53
CA LYS A 76 -5.88 -0.27 34.07
C LYS A 76 -6.03 -1.40 35.08
N HIS A 77 -5.01 -1.66 35.88
CA HIS A 77 -5.07 -2.67 36.94
C HIS A 77 -5.94 -2.18 38.11
N LEU A 78 -5.72 -0.94 38.53
CA LEU A 78 -6.43 -0.33 39.65
C LEU A 78 -7.92 -0.05 39.38
N VAL A 79 -8.29 0.25 38.13
CA VAL A 79 -9.70 0.44 37.73
C VAL A 79 -10.51 -0.87 37.78
N LYS A 80 -9.85 -2.04 37.74
CA LYS A 80 -10.53 -3.33 37.85
C LYS A 80 -10.94 -3.69 39.29
N ILE A 81 -10.42 -2.98 40.29
CA ILE A 81 -10.72 -3.21 41.70
C ILE A 81 -12.05 -2.50 42.02
N PRO A 82 -13.10 -3.21 42.45
CA PRO A 82 -14.43 -2.62 42.64
C PRO A 82 -14.45 -1.59 43.79
N PRO A 83 -15.12 -0.44 43.63
CA PRO A 83 -15.40 0.50 44.73
C PRO A 83 -16.44 -0.06 45.71
N ARG A 84 -16.45 0.40 46.97
CA ARG A 84 -17.41 -0.03 48.01
C ARG A 84 -18.53 1.00 48.26
N SER A 85 -18.33 2.28 47.91
CA SER A 85 -19.33 3.34 48.14
C SER A 85 -19.31 4.43 47.06
N MET A 86 -20.48 5.00 46.75
CA MET A 86 -20.65 6.13 45.81
C MET A 86 -19.90 7.41 46.25
N SER A 87 -19.65 7.58 47.55
CA SER A 87 -18.88 8.71 48.07
C SER A 87 -17.37 8.62 47.77
N GLU A 88 -16.83 7.41 47.59
CA GLU A 88 -15.41 7.22 47.21
C GLU A 88 -15.19 7.59 45.72
N THR A 89 -16.21 7.41 44.88
CA THR A 89 -16.13 7.67 43.44
C THR A 89 -16.25 9.15 43.11
N ASP A 90 -16.92 9.95 43.94
CA ASP A 90 -17.15 11.39 43.68
C ASP A 90 -15.85 12.22 43.58
N GLN A 91 -14.89 11.97 44.47
CA GLN A 91 -13.60 12.69 44.44
C GLN A 91 -12.77 12.32 43.20
N PHE A 92 -12.87 11.06 42.79
CA PHE A 92 -12.22 10.56 41.58
C PHE A 92 -12.87 11.14 40.31
N TYR A 93 -14.20 11.21 40.23
CA TYR A 93 -14.88 11.84 39.10
C TYR A 93 -14.59 13.34 39.01
N LYS A 94 -14.51 14.06 40.14
CA LYS A 94 -14.04 15.45 40.16
C LYS A 94 -12.62 15.59 39.63
N ASN A 95 -11.69 14.73 40.07
CA ASN A 95 -10.32 14.72 39.55
C ASN A 95 -10.29 14.42 38.04
N ILE A 96 -11.14 13.50 37.53
CA ILE A 96 -11.26 13.24 36.10
C ILE A 96 -11.79 14.45 35.34
N ILE A 97 -12.82 15.14 35.85
CA ILE A 97 -13.36 16.36 35.24
C ILE A 97 -12.28 17.45 35.15
N ASP A 98 -11.50 17.64 36.22
CA ASP A 98 -10.42 18.63 36.26
C ASP A 98 -9.27 18.29 35.31
N ILE A 99 -8.92 17.00 35.18
CA ILE A 99 -7.95 16.52 34.19
C ILE A 99 -8.52 16.71 32.78
N PHE A 100 -9.77 16.34 32.55
CA PHE A 100 -10.41 16.49 31.25
C PHE A 100 -10.42 17.96 30.83
N HIS A 101 -10.83 18.87 31.70
CA HIS A 101 -10.87 20.30 31.41
C HIS A 101 -9.50 20.86 31.05
N GLU A 102 -8.45 20.54 31.82
CA GLU A 102 -7.11 21.07 31.56
C GLU A 102 -6.49 20.48 30.29
N TYR A 103 -6.71 19.18 30.04
CA TYR A 103 -6.05 18.46 28.96
C TYR A 103 -6.87 18.39 27.67
N LEU A 104 -8.15 18.79 27.64
CA LEU A 104 -8.98 18.75 26.43
C LEU A 104 -8.29 19.42 25.23
N ILE A 105 -7.68 20.59 25.46
CA ILE A 105 -6.93 21.34 24.44
C ILE A 105 -5.44 20.94 24.44
N LYS A 106 -4.81 20.71 25.60
CA LYS A 106 -3.36 20.37 25.67
C LYS A 106 -3.07 18.98 25.08
N ASP A 107 -3.72 17.94 25.58
CA ASP A 107 -3.64 16.55 25.12
C ASP A 107 -5.02 15.86 25.15
N THR A 108 -5.77 16.01 24.06
CA THR A 108 -7.12 15.45 23.92
C THR A 108 -7.15 13.94 24.11
N LYS A 109 -6.10 13.23 23.71
CA LYS A 109 -6.06 11.76 23.81
C LYS A 109 -6.02 11.34 25.28
N LEU A 110 -5.23 12.03 26.10
CA LEU A 110 -5.18 11.81 27.53
C LEU A 110 -6.51 12.17 28.20
N ALA A 111 -7.12 13.29 27.82
CA ALA A 111 -8.43 13.70 28.33
C ALA A 111 -9.51 12.63 28.05
N VAL A 112 -9.63 12.15 26.82
CA VAL A 112 -10.59 11.09 26.47
C VAL A 112 -10.30 9.79 27.23
N PHE A 113 -9.02 9.42 27.39
CA PHE A 113 -8.65 8.22 28.15
C PHE A 113 -9.19 8.26 29.59
N TYR A 114 -9.03 9.39 30.29
CA TYR A 114 -9.55 9.53 31.66
C TYR A 114 -11.07 9.56 31.72
N LEU A 115 -11.72 10.17 30.72
CA LEU A 115 -13.18 10.17 30.63
C LEU A 115 -13.74 8.76 30.36
N ASP A 116 -13.05 7.96 29.56
CA ASP A 116 -13.41 6.56 29.28
C ASP A 116 -13.19 5.61 30.48
N LEU A 117 -12.55 6.06 31.56
CA LEU A 117 -12.46 5.30 32.82
C LEU A 117 -13.81 5.28 33.57
N ILE A 118 -14.72 6.19 33.24
CA ILE A 118 -16.08 6.22 33.82
C ILE A 118 -16.94 5.21 33.05
N THR A 119 -17.07 4.01 33.61
CA THR A 119 -17.80 2.89 33.01
C THR A 119 -19.30 2.92 33.30
N GLU A 120 -19.71 3.58 34.38
CA GLU A 120 -21.13 3.67 34.79
C GLU A 120 -21.92 4.64 33.90
N PRO A 121 -22.99 4.19 33.20
CA PRO A 121 -23.71 5.02 32.22
C PRO A 121 -24.34 6.28 32.82
N LEU A 122 -25.02 6.16 33.96
CA LEU A 122 -25.73 7.27 34.61
C LEU A 122 -24.77 8.36 35.09
N VAL A 123 -23.64 7.95 35.67
CA VAL A 123 -22.58 8.88 36.09
C VAL A 123 -21.97 9.56 34.87
N ARG A 124 -21.71 8.79 33.81
CA ARG A 124 -21.14 9.32 32.57
C ARG A 124 -22.05 10.37 31.93
N GLU A 125 -23.36 10.14 31.89
CA GLU A 125 -24.35 11.13 31.43
C GLU A 125 -24.34 12.39 32.31
N ALA A 126 -24.36 12.24 33.64
CA ALA A 126 -24.30 13.37 34.57
C ALA A 126 -23.01 14.21 34.39
N VAL A 127 -21.87 13.54 34.17
CA VAL A 127 -20.59 14.20 33.88
C VAL A 127 -20.64 14.95 32.54
N PHE A 128 -21.21 14.36 31.49
CA PHE A 128 -21.38 15.03 30.21
C PHE A 128 -22.32 16.24 30.30
N GLU A 129 -23.43 16.15 31.04
CA GLU A 129 -24.33 17.28 31.27
C GLU A 129 -23.64 18.42 32.03
N TYR A 130 -22.86 18.09 33.06
CA TYR A 130 -22.08 19.06 33.82
C TYR A 130 -21.07 19.78 32.91
N LEU A 131 -20.29 19.02 32.13
CA LEU A 131 -19.33 19.58 31.18
C LEU A 131 -20.00 20.41 30.09
N ARG A 132 -21.19 20.01 29.61
CA ARG A 132 -21.97 20.75 28.61
C ARG A 132 -22.41 22.11 29.14
N LYS A 133 -22.94 22.17 30.37
CA LYS A 133 -23.29 23.43 31.05
C LYS A 133 -22.06 24.29 31.29
N PHE A 134 -20.94 23.67 31.65
CA PHE A 134 -19.69 24.37 31.90
C PHE A 134 -19.10 25.02 30.62
N TYR A 135 -19.20 24.35 29.46
CA TYR A 135 -18.67 24.85 28.18
C TYR A 135 -19.69 25.61 27.32
N GLU A 136 -20.87 25.95 27.83
CA GLU A 136 -21.94 26.60 27.05
C GLU A 136 -21.48 27.90 26.36
N LYS A 137 -20.55 28.64 27.00
CA LYS A 137 -19.96 29.87 26.45
C LYS A 137 -18.74 29.64 25.55
N GLU A 138 -18.17 28.44 25.54
CA GLU A 138 -16.97 28.08 24.76
C GLU A 138 -17.31 27.09 23.64
N LEU A 139 -17.79 27.61 22.52
CA LEU A 139 -18.27 26.82 21.36
C LEU A 139 -17.26 25.79 20.84
N LEU A 140 -15.95 26.05 20.93
CA LEU A 140 -14.90 25.12 20.51
C LEU A 140 -14.75 23.91 21.44
N ARG A 141 -14.78 24.12 22.76
CA ARG A 141 -14.70 23.01 23.72
C ARG A 141 -15.99 22.21 23.71
N LEU A 142 -17.13 22.88 23.56
CA LEU A 142 -18.44 22.27 23.42
C LEU A 142 -18.51 21.34 22.21
N SER A 143 -17.98 21.74 21.05
CA SER A 143 -18.01 20.90 19.84
C SER A 143 -17.10 19.68 19.95
N ILE A 144 -15.93 19.80 20.59
CA ILE A 144 -15.05 18.66 20.86
C ILE A 144 -15.73 17.70 21.84
N LEU A 145 -16.36 18.21 22.90
CA LEU A 145 -17.13 17.40 23.85
C LEU A 145 -18.29 16.67 23.15
N ALA A 146 -19.06 17.38 22.33
CA ALA A 146 -20.15 16.80 21.55
C ALA A 146 -19.67 15.68 20.61
N PHE A 147 -18.48 15.82 20.03
CA PHE A 147 -17.87 14.78 19.19
C PHE A 147 -17.37 13.56 20.01
N ILE A 148 -16.98 13.76 21.27
CA ILE A 148 -16.59 12.67 22.18
C ILE A 148 -17.81 11.88 22.68
N GLU A 149 -18.90 12.60 22.96
CA GLU A 149 -20.17 12.08 23.48
C GLU A 149 -20.95 11.32 22.39
N ASP A 150 -21.31 12.00 21.30
CA ASP A 150 -22.04 11.41 20.19
C ASP A 150 -21.58 12.01 18.85
N PRO A 151 -20.59 11.39 18.17
CA PRO A 151 -20.12 11.83 16.87
C PRO A 151 -21.15 11.63 15.76
N LEU A 152 -22.18 10.81 15.99
CA LEU A 152 -23.23 10.53 15.02
C LEU A 152 -24.29 11.67 15.03
N SER A 153 -24.43 12.42 16.12
CA SER A 153 -25.43 13.50 16.20
C SER A 153 -25.35 14.51 15.03
N PRO A 154 -26.47 14.80 14.33
CA PRO A 154 -26.52 15.88 13.34
C PRO A 154 -26.19 17.26 13.93
N ALA A 155 -26.45 17.47 15.23
CA ALA A 155 -26.09 18.70 15.92
C ALA A 155 -24.57 18.83 16.06
N CYS A 156 -23.88 17.74 16.43
CA CYS A 156 -22.42 17.69 16.49
C CYS A 156 -21.80 18.03 15.12
N ARG A 157 -22.27 17.40 14.04
CA ARG A 157 -21.76 17.67 12.68
C ARG A 157 -21.92 19.14 12.28
N ARG A 158 -23.07 19.74 12.59
CA ARG A 158 -23.32 21.17 12.33
C ARG A 158 -22.38 22.06 13.15
N ALA A 159 -22.17 21.74 14.42
CA ALA A 159 -21.27 22.50 15.29
C ALA A 159 -19.81 22.43 14.82
N VAL A 160 -19.33 21.24 14.44
CA VAL A 160 -17.98 21.04 13.89
C VAL A 160 -17.81 21.86 12.60
N LYS A 161 -18.77 21.77 11.68
CA LYS A 161 -18.75 22.51 10.42
C LYS A 161 -18.74 24.03 10.65
N PHE A 162 -19.63 24.52 11.52
CA PHE A 162 -19.72 25.93 11.87
C PHE A 162 -18.43 26.46 12.49
N ASN A 163 -17.81 25.72 13.41
CA ASN A 163 -16.57 26.14 14.04
C ASN A 163 -15.40 26.19 13.04
N ILE A 164 -15.30 25.23 12.13
CA ILE A 164 -14.27 25.25 11.08
C ILE A 164 -14.47 26.48 10.18
N TYR A 165 -15.71 26.77 9.77
CA TYR A 165 -16.00 27.92 8.93
C TYR A 165 -15.70 29.23 9.64
N LYS A 166 -16.15 29.37 10.89
CA LYS A 166 -15.89 30.56 11.69
C LYS A 166 -14.38 30.85 11.83
N ILE A 167 -13.57 29.84 12.15
CA ILE A 167 -12.11 29.99 12.26
C ILE A 167 -11.50 30.47 10.92
N LEU A 168 -12.01 29.95 9.81
CA LEU A 168 -11.49 30.27 8.48
C LEU A 168 -12.09 31.56 7.89
N ASP A 169 -13.27 31.99 8.33
CA ASP A 169 -13.89 33.27 7.95
C ASP A 169 -13.17 34.45 8.62
N ASP A 170 -12.62 34.23 9.82
CA ASP A 170 -11.74 35.18 10.53
C ASP A 170 -10.36 35.35 9.84
N SER A 171 -10.12 34.70 8.68
CA SER A 171 -8.85 34.76 7.93
C SER A 171 -8.52 36.11 7.29
N ARG A 172 -9.31 37.17 7.55
CA ARG A 172 -9.15 38.48 6.90
C ARG A 172 -7.85 39.20 7.30
N GLU A 173 -7.30 38.88 8.47
CA GLU A 173 -6.07 39.51 9.00
C GLU A 173 -4.82 38.62 8.86
N ASP A 174 -4.93 37.31 9.13
CA ASP A 174 -3.84 36.33 8.93
C ASP A 174 -4.37 34.95 8.49
N PRO A 175 -4.37 34.65 7.18
CA PRO A 175 -4.90 33.40 6.66
C PRO A 175 -4.03 32.17 7.01
N GLN A 176 -2.74 32.36 7.28
CA GLN A 176 -1.87 31.25 7.70
C GLN A 176 -2.14 30.87 9.16
N ALA A 177 -2.30 31.85 10.06
CA ALA A 177 -2.68 31.58 11.44
C ALA A 177 -4.06 30.91 11.53
N ALA A 178 -5.06 31.42 10.81
CA ALA A 178 -6.40 30.81 10.75
C ALA A 178 -6.35 29.34 10.30
N ALA A 179 -5.58 29.04 9.24
CA ALA A 179 -5.43 27.68 8.75
C ALA A 179 -4.72 26.75 9.77
N ASN A 180 -3.69 27.25 10.46
CA ASN A 180 -3.02 26.51 11.53
C ASN A 180 -3.95 26.22 12.73
N ILE A 181 -4.78 27.19 13.13
CA ILE A 181 -5.77 27.02 14.20
C ILE A 181 -6.82 25.97 13.81
N ALA A 182 -7.32 26.03 12.57
CA ALA A 182 -8.26 25.04 12.05
C ALA A 182 -7.63 23.64 11.97
N LEU A 183 -6.39 23.51 11.51
CA LEU A 183 -5.65 22.23 11.53
C LEU A 183 -5.50 21.69 12.95
N ASN A 184 -5.17 22.54 13.93
CA ASN A 184 -5.06 22.13 15.32
C ASN A 184 -6.42 21.62 15.83
N TYR A 185 -7.51 22.37 15.59
CA TYR A 185 -8.86 21.96 15.96
C TYR A 185 -9.25 20.60 15.36
N ILE A 186 -9.06 20.39 14.06
CA ILE A 186 -9.34 19.11 13.39
C ILE A 186 -8.43 18.00 13.95
N SER A 187 -7.17 18.29 14.24
CA SER A 187 -6.24 17.34 14.87
C SER A 187 -6.71 16.94 16.27
N LYS A 188 -7.26 17.86 17.06
CA LYS A 188 -7.82 17.56 18.40
C LYS A 188 -9.06 16.67 18.29
N LEU A 189 -9.97 16.96 17.35
CA LEU A 189 -11.09 16.06 17.03
C LEU A 189 -10.60 14.67 16.63
N ALA A 190 -9.55 14.59 15.81
CA ALA A 190 -8.97 13.33 15.35
C ALA A 190 -8.36 12.52 16.52
N LEU A 191 -7.74 13.20 17.49
CA LEU A 191 -7.14 12.60 18.69
C LEU A 191 -8.16 12.07 19.71
N THR A 192 -9.45 12.39 19.57
CA THR A 192 -10.51 11.79 20.40
C THR A 192 -10.65 10.28 20.21
N GLY A 193 -10.18 9.75 19.07
CA GLY A 193 -10.24 8.32 18.78
C GLY A 193 -11.64 7.78 18.45
N ARG A 194 -12.70 8.60 18.50
CA ARG A 194 -14.07 8.18 18.17
C ARG A 194 -14.24 7.91 16.67
N VAL A 195 -15.17 7.02 16.32
CA VAL A 195 -15.49 6.67 14.94
C VAL A 195 -16.76 7.40 14.51
N ASN A 196 -16.66 8.27 13.52
CA ASN A 196 -17.79 8.96 12.92
C ASN A 196 -18.21 8.26 11.62
N GLN A 197 -19.39 7.63 11.61
CA GLN A 197 -19.91 6.93 10.43
C GLN A 197 -20.40 7.89 9.35
N TRP A 198 -20.88 9.07 9.72
CA TRP A 198 -21.50 10.01 8.79
C TRP A 198 -20.53 11.11 8.38
N THR A 199 -20.21 11.16 7.09
CA THR A 199 -19.25 12.10 6.54
C THR A 199 -19.69 13.55 6.78
N ILE A 200 -18.75 14.38 7.25
CA ILE A 200 -18.92 15.83 7.35
C ILE A 200 -18.38 16.45 6.06
N PHE A 201 -19.28 17.07 5.29
CA PHE A 201 -18.90 17.71 4.04
C PHE A 201 -18.59 19.20 4.23
N LEU A 202 -17.34 19.57 3.89
CA LEU A 202 -16.90 20.95 3.83
C LEU A 202 -17.07 21.50 2.40
N ALA A 203 -17.42 22.78 2.32
CA ALA A 203 -17.45 23.52 1.08
C ALA A 203 -16.03 23.72 0.54
N GLU A 204 -15.92 23.76 -0.78
CA GLU A 204 -14.65 23.72 -1.49
C GLU A 204 -13.73 24.90 -1.13
N GLU A 205 -14.31 26.10 -1.01
CA GLU A 205 -13.61 27.35 -0.71
C GLU A 205 -12.80 27.28 0.59
N TYR A 206 -13.40 26.76 1.66
CA TYR A 206 -12.77 26.67 2.99
C TYR A 206 -11.63 25.65 3.04
N LEU A 207 -11.77 24.54 2.34
CA LEU A 207 -10.70 23.55 2.30
C LEU A 207 -9.54 24.02 1.39
N LEU A 208 -9.84 24.73 0.30
CA LEU A 208 -8.81 25.40 -0.51
C LEU A 208 -8.04 26.44 0.30
N LEU A 209 -8.72 27.20 1.18
CA LEU A 209 -8.05 28.11 2.12
C LEU A 209 -7.11 27.36 3.06
N LEU A 210 -7.49 26.19 3.57
CA LEU A 210 -6.60 25.35 4.38
C LEU A 210 -5.35 24.92 3.60
N TYR A 211 -5.53 24.36 2.40
CA TYR A 211 -4.39 23.83 1.64
C TYR A 211 -3.46 24.90 1.07
N LYS A 212 -4.01 26.05 0.64
CA LYS A 212 -3.19 27.15 0.10
C LYS A 212 -2.34 27.83 1.17
N ASN A 213 -2.84 27.91 2.41
CA ASN A 213 -2.19 28.64 3.49
C ASN A 213 -1.37 27.76 4.44
N LEU A 214 -1.51 26.43 4.37
CA LEU A 214 -0.68 25.51 5.14
C LEU A 214 0.61 25.12 4.40
N PRO A 215 1.75 25.06 5.11
CA PRO A 215 3.00 24.58 4.53
C PRO A 215 2.88 23.09 4.16
N LYS A 216 3.56 22.68 3.08
CA LYS A 216 3.43 21.32 2.51
C LYS A 216 3.80 20.23 3.50
N GLU A 217 4.70 20.52 4.43
CA GLU A 217 5.14 19.63 5.50
C GLU A 217 3.98 19.20 6.42
N GLN A 218 2.92 20.03 6.52
CA GLN A 218 1.76 19.75 7.37
C GLN A 218 0.60 19.08 6.62
N TRP A 219 0.68 18.94 5.30
CA TRP A 219 -0.40 18.34 4.50
C TRP A 219 -0.65 16.89 4.86
N THR A 220 0.40 16.14 5.18
CA THR A 220 0.31 14.76 5.67
C THR A 220 -0.47 14.68 6.99
N GLN A 221 -0.24 15.63 7.91
CA GLN A 221 -0.98 15.72 9.17
C GLN A 221 -2.45 16.10 8.95
N LEU A 222 -2.71 17.09 8.09
CA LEU A 222 -4.08 17.49 7.75
C LEU A 222 -4.87 16.33 7.14
N PHE A 223 -4.29 15.64 6.15
CA PHE A 223 -4.94 14.50 5.50
C PHE A 223 -5.27 13.39 6.51
N ALA A 224 -4.31 13.04 7.38
CA ALA A 224 -4.56 12.06 8.43
C ALA A 224 -5.71 12.52 9.35
N ALA A 225 -5.74 13.79 9.75
CA ALA A 225 -6.79 14.32 10.62
C ALA A 225 -8.18 14.28 9.96
N LEU A 226 -8.27 14.58 8.66
CA LEU A 226 -9.53 14.49 7.89
C LEU A 226 -10.03 13.04 7.78
N VAL A 227 -9.14 12.07 7.52
CA VAL A 227 -9.50 10.64 7.49
C VAL A 227 -10.06 10.20 8.85
N GLN A 228 -9.39 10.59 9.93
CA GLN A 228 -9.76 10.16 11.28
C GLN A 228 -11.09 10.72 11.79
N THR A 229 -11.48 11.89 11.28
CA THR A 229 -12.72 12.61 11.63
C THR A 229 -13.84 12.37 10.62
N ASN A 230 -13.55 11.70 9.50
CA ASN A 230 -14.44 11.48 8.37
C ASN A 230 -14.98 12.80 7.76
N ILE A 231 -14.08 13.76 7.53
CA ILE A 231 -14.39 15.04 6.89
C ILE A 231 -13.98 14.99 5.40
N LYS A 232 -14.90 15.24 4.47
CA LYS A 232 -14.66 15.20 3.01
C LYS A 232 -15.07 16.48 2.29
N LEU A 233 -14.63 16.57 1.03
CA LEU A 233 -15.04 17.60 0.07
C LEU A 233 -16.37 17.25 -0.59
N ASN A 234 -17.15 18.30 -0.92
CA ASN A 234 -18.26 18.18 -1.89
C ASN A 234 -17.75 17.79 -3.29
N ASN A 235 -16.55 18.22 -3.68
CA ASN A 235 -15.92 17.91 -4.96
C ASN A 235 -14.79 16.89 -4.81
N ILE A 236 -14.98 15.70 -5.39
CA ILE A 236 -14.04 14.57 -5.30
C ILE A 236 -12.70 14.85 -6.04
N GLN A 237 -12.68 15.74 -7.02
CA GLN A 237 -11.49 15.97 -7.85
C GLN A 237 -10.34 16.62 -7.07
N HIS A 238 -10.62 17.67 -6.31
CA HIS A 238 -9.62 18.36 -5.49
C HIS A 238 -9.07 17.45 -4.38
N TYR A 239 -9.92 16.60 -3.80
CA TYR A 239 -9.51 15.58 -2.83
C TYR A 239 -8.46 14.62 -3.43
N ASN A 240 -8.68 14.19 -4.67
CA ASN A 240 -7.75 13.30 -5.36
C ASN A 240 -6.39 13.96 -5.62
N VAL A 241 -6.33 15.26 -5.92
CA VAL A 241 -5.04 15.97 -6.16
C VAL A 241 -4.11 15.86 -4.94
N ILE A 242 -4.60 16.15 -3.73
CA ILE A 242 -3.77 16.08 -2.52
C ILE A 242 -3.37 14.63 -2.22
N LYS A 243 -4.31 13.69 -2.36
CA LYS A 243 -4.02 12.28 -2.15
C LYS A 243 -2.99 11.77 -3.15
N ASP A 244 -3.10 12.14 -4.43
CA ASP A 244 -2.15 11.75 -5.47
C ASP A 244 -0.76 12.37 -5.23
N LEU A 245 -0.69 13.60 -4.70
CA LEU A 245 0.57 14.20 -4.25
C LEU A 245 1.20 13.40 -3.09
N LEU A 246 0.41 13.00 -2.08
CA LEU A 246 0.92 12.17 -0.98
C LEU A 246 1.31 10.76 -1.45
N LEU A 247 0.58 10.18 -2.40
CA LEU A 247 0.89 8.89 -3.02
C LEU A 247 2.15 8.94 -3.91
N ALA A 248 2.48 10.12 -4.45
CA ALA A 248 3.74 10.38 -5.16
C ALA A 248 4.91 10.69 -4.20
N GLY A 249 4.60 11.11 -2.97
CA GLY A 249 5.55 11.52 -1.93
C GLY A 249 6.37 10.39 -1.30
N SER A 250 6.87 10.65 -0.10
CA SER A 250 7.77 9.75 0.63
C SER A 250 7.11 8.43 1.05
N GLY A 251 7.89 7.47 1.55
CA GLY A 251 7.34 6.20 2.04
C GLY A 251 6.32 6.40 3.18
N LEU A 252 6.59 7.39 4.03
CA LEU A 252 5.68 7.78 5.11
C LEU A 252 4.41 8.46 4.58
N ASP A 253 4.54 9.35 3.58
CA ASP A 253 3.38 10.01 2.96
C ASP A 253 2.46 9.01 2.28
N LYS A 254 3.03 8.03 1.55
CA LYS A 254 2.26 6.92 0.96
C LYS A 254 1.54 6.10 2.01
N PHE A 255 2.19 5.83 3.14
CA PHE A 255 1.57 5.10 4.24
C PHE A 255 0.38 5.88 4.84
N VAL A 256 0.55 7.19 5.07
CA VAL A 256 -0.53 8.05 5.58
C VAL A 256 -1.64 8.22 4.54
N ALA A 257 -1.33 8.38 3.25
CA ALA A 257 -2.33 8.46 2.18
C ALA A 257 -3.23 7.21 2.11
N ARG A 258 -2.65 6.04 2.41
CA ARG A 258 -3.34 4.75 2.34
C ARG A 258 -4.04 4.34 3.64
N THR A 259 -3.67 4.91 4.77
CA THR A 259 -4.20 4.50 6.10
C THR A 259 -4.89 5.62 6.85
N GLY A 260 -4.51 6.87 6.63
CA GLY A 260 -4.92 8.03 7.42
C GLY A 260 -4.37 8.03 8.86
N MET A 261 -3.28 7.31 9.13
CA MET A 261 -2.73 7.20 10.50
C MET A 261 -2.16 8.55 10.98
N LEU A 262 -2.60 9.00 12.15
CA LEU A 262 -2.06 10.21 12.80
C LEU A 262 -0.65 9.99 13.34
N CYS A 263 0.18 11.03 13.25
CA CYS A 263 1.55 11.06 13.79
C CYS A 263 2.33 9.79 13.43
N ALA A 264 2.21 9.36 12.16
CA ALA A 264 2.87 8.16 11.68
C ALA A 264 4.38 8.28 11.85
N LYS A 265 5.01 7.19 12.29
CA LYS A 265 6.46 7.07 12.44
C LYS A 265 6.96 6.07 11.42
N TRP A 266 8.25 6.16 11.08
CA TRP A 266 8.86 5.27 10.09
C TRP A 266 8.60 3.77 10.33
N HIS A 267 8.64 3.29 11.57
CA HIS A 267 8.38 1.87 11.87
C HIS A 267 6.95 1.41 11.62
N HIS A 268 5.96 2.31 11.61
CA HIS A 268 4.58 1.96 11.27
C HIS A 268 4.44 1.52 9.81
N THR A 269 5.34 1.94 8.91
CA THR A 269 5.33 1.53 7.50
C THR A 269 5.52 0.02 7.28
N GLU A 270 6.04 -0.68 8.29
CA GLU A 270 6.22 -2.13 8.29
C GLU A 270 5.40 -2.85 9.37
N GLU A 271 4.48 -2.15 10.03
CA GLU A 271 3.57 -2.80 10.98
C GLU A 271 2.59 -3.71 10.21
N PRO A 272 2.44 -4.98 10.64
CA PRO A 272 1.62 -5.95 9.91
C PRO A 272 0.12 -5.80 10.15
N TYR A 273 -0.28 -5.15 11.24
CA TYR A 273 -1.69 -5.05 11.64
C TYR A 273 -2.01 -3.63 12.10
N LEU A 274 -3.15 -3.13 11.65
CA LEU A 274 -3.78 -1.92 12.17
C LEU A 274 -4.87 -2.30 13.18
N SER A 275 -5.19 -1.39 14.10
CA SER A 275 -6.29 -1.59 15.05
C SER A 275 -7.65 -1.64 14.35
N ASP A 276 -8.63 -2.34 14.91
CA ASP A 276 -9.97 -2.44 14.32
C ASP A 276 -10.66 -1.08 14.21
N THR A 277 -10.43 -0.18 15.16
CA THR A 277 -10.89 1.22 15.09
C THR A 277 -10.30 1.93 13.87
N GLN A 278 -9.02 1.72 13.56
CA GLN A 278 -8.40 2.31 12.38
C GLN A 278 -8.98 1.71 11.10
N LYS A 279 -9.14 0.38 11.05
CA LYS A 279 -9.78 -0.32 9.92
C LYS A 279 -11.18 0.23 9.65
N GLN A 280 -12.01 0.38 10.67
CA GLN A 280 -13.35 0.96 10.54
C GLN A 280 -13.32 2.38 9.96
N LYS A 281 -12.44 3.25 10.45
CA LYS A 281 -12.28 4.61 9.91
C LYS A 281 -11.86 4.59 8.44
N MET A 282 -10.96 3.68 8.06
CA MET A 282 -10.57 3.49 6.67
C MET A 282 -11.75 3.03 5.79
N THR A 283 -12.54 2.06 6.25
CA THR A 283 -13.74 1.58 5.54
C THR A 283 -14.75 2.69 5.32
N LEU A 284 -14.96 3.56 6.31
CA LEU A 284 -15.90 4.69 6.20
C LEU A 284 -15.36 5.79 5.27
N TYR A 285 -14.07 6.09 5.36
CA TYR A 285 -13.48 7.21 4.64
C TYR A 285 -13.15 6.90 3.17
N PHE A 286 -12.42 5.83 2.86
CA PHE A 286 -11.95 5.59 1.48
C PHE A 286 -13.06 5.11 0.56
N LEU A 287 -13.03 5.50 -0.71
CA LEU A 287 -13.94 4.98 -1.74
C LEU A 287 -13.59 3.53 -2.10
N LEU A 288 -14.56 2.77 -2.62
CA LEU A 288 -14.35 1.37 -3.00
C LEU A 288 -13.24 1.24 -4.06
N ASN A 289 -13.23 2.13 -5.07
CA ASN A 289 -12.21 2.18 -6.10
C ASN A 289 -10.79 2.46 -5.55
N GLU A 290 -10.69 3.18 -4.43
CA GLU A 290 -9.41 3.47 -3.79
C GLU A 290 -8.87 2.24 -3.06
N LEU A 291 -9.73 1.58 -2.28
CA LEU A 291 -9.39 0.31 -1.62
C LEU A 291 -8.99 -0.74 -2.66
N ALA A 292 -9.70 -0.81 -3.79
CA ALA A 292 -9.36 -1.66 -4.91
C ALA A 292 -7.95 -1.38 -5.47
N ARG A 293 -7.63 -0.10 -5.72
CA ARG A 293 -6.30 0.32 -6.18
C ARG A 293 -5.21 -0.05 -5.17
N PHE A 294 -5.43 0.19 -3.88
CA PHE A 294 -4.47 -0.15 -2.83
C PHE A 294 -4.25 -1.66 -2.72
N THR A 295 -5.32 -2.44 -2.84
CA THR A 295 -5.26 -3.91 -2.87
C THR A 295 -4.40 -4.39 -4.04
N GLN A 296 -4.65 -3.85 -5.25
CA GLN A 296 -3.86 -4.18 -6.44
C GLN A 296 -2.38 -3.79 -6.32
N ASP A 297 -2.08 -2.66 -5.69
CA ASP A 297 -0.70 -2.26 -5.40
C ASP A 297 -0.02 -3.28 -4.48
N MET A 298 -0.71 -3.79 -3.46
CA MET A 298 -0.15 -4.81 -2.55
C MET A 298 0.06 -6.16 -3.24
N ILE A 299 -0.84 -6.57 -4.14
CA ILE A 299 -0.67 -7.78 -4.97
C ILE A 299 0.63 -7.66 -5.77
N ARG A 300 0.85 -6.53 -6.45
CA ARG A 300 2.08 -6.29 -7.23
C ARG A 300 3.33 -6.30 -6.38
N GLN A 301 3.24 -5.85 -5.13
CA GLN A 301 4.34 -5.84 -4.17
C GLN A 301 4.56 -7.20 -3.48
N LYS A 302 3.70 -8.20 -3.71
CA LYS A 302 3.69 -9.50 -3.03
C LYS A 302 3.65 -9.40 -1.49
N ASP A 303 3.01 -8.35 -0.96
CA ASP A 303 2.85 -8.13 0.50
C ASP A 303 1.53 -8.74 0.99
N VAL A 304 1.52 -10.04 1.27
CA VAL A 304 0.32 -10.81 1.65
C VAL A 304 -0.37 -10.25 2.90
N THR A 305 0.40 -9.84 3.90
CA THR A 305 -0.17 -9.36 5.17
C THR A 305 -1.02 -8.12 4.99
N THR A 306 -0.47 -7.14 4.26
CA THR A 306 -1.16 -5.87 4.03
C THR A 306 -2.27 -6.04 3.00
N LEU A 307 -2.08 -6.94 2.04
CA LEU A 307 -3.08 -7.33 1.05
C LEU A 307 -4.35 -7.89 1.69
N ASN A 308 -4.22 -8.85 2.60
CA ASN A 308 -5.38 -9.47 3.26
C ASN A 308 -6.18 -8.44 4.06
N MET A 309 -5.50 -7.49 4.71
CA MET A 309 -6.16 -6.37 5.38
C MET A 309 -6.95 -5.49 4.38
N TYR A 310 -6.38 -5.13 3.23
CA TYR A 310 -7.13 -4.31 2.26
C TYR A 310 -8.27 -5.07 1.58
N LEU A 311 -8.12 -6.38 1.36
CA LEU A 311 -9.21 -7.25 0.90
C LEU A 311 -10.36 -7.29 1.90
N GLU A 312 -10.05 -7.47 3.20
CA GLU A 312 -11.04 -7.40 4.28
C GLU A 312 -11.79 -6.07 4.23
N LEU A 313 -11.07 -4.94 4.17
CA LEU A 313 -11.69 -3.61 4.09
C LEU A 313 -12.56 -3.43 2.84
N LEU A 314 -12.10 -3.94 1.69
CA LEU A 314 -12.81 -3.86 0.42
C LEU A 314 -14.13 -4.63 0.48
N VAL A 315 -14.10 -5.86 0.99
CA VAL A 315 -15.28 -6.71 1.15
C VAL A 315 -16.25 -6.09 2.15
N THR A 316 -15.79 -5.68 3.33
CA THR A 316 -16.65 -5.02 4.33
C THR A 316 -17.31 -3.75 3.78
N LYS A 317 -16.59 -2.95 2.97
CA LYS A 317 -17.17 -1.77 2.33
C LYS A 317 -18.18 -2.14 1.25
N PHE A 318 -17.90 -3.16 0.45
CA PHE A 318 -18.80 -3.67 -0.57
C PHE A 318 -20.11 -4.18 0.04
N GLU A 319 -20.03 -5.01 1.10
CA GLU A 319 -21.19 -5.51 1.84
C GLU A 319 -22.05 -4.37 2.41
N ALA A 320 -21.43 -3.31 2.91
CA ALA A 320 -22.14 -2.14 3.42
C ALA A 320 -22.84 -1.32 2.33
N LEU A 321 -22.31 -1.32 1.09
CA LEU A 321 -22.92 -0.62 -0.05
C LEU A 321 -23.99 -1.46 -0.75
N ASN A 322 -23.80 -2.78 -0.79
CA ASN A 322 -24.70 -3.77 -1.41
C ASN A 322 -25.10 -3.42 -2.86
N ASP A 323 -24.14 -2.95 -3.67
CA ASP A 323 -24.37 -2.53 -5.06
C ASP A 323 -23.75 -3.53 -6.06
N PRO A 324 -24.56 -4.21 -6.89
CA PRO A 324 -24.08 -5.23 -7.83
C PRO A 324 -23.10 -4.68 -8.88
N ASN A 325 -23.16 -3.39 -9.22
CA ASN A 325 -22.21 -2.79 -10.17
C ASN A 325 -20.75 -2.88 -9.70
N HIS A 326 -20.56 -2.95 -8.38
CA HIS A 326 -19.24 -3.06 -7.77
C HIS A 326 -18.73 -4.50 -7.65
N LEU A 327 -19.58 -5.51 -7.88
CA LEU A 327 -19.22 -6.92 -7.78
C LEU A 327 -18.09 -7.29 -8.76
N GLN A 328 -18.16 -6.78 -9.99
CA GLN A 328 -17.14 -7.04 -11.02
C GLN A 328 -15.75 -6.52 -10.59
N LEU A 329 -15.70 -5.37 -9.91
CA LEU A 329 -14.44 -4.81 -9.41
C LEU A 329 -13.81 -5.74 -8.38
N VAL A 330 -14.61 -6.19 -7.40
CA VAL A 330 -14.17 -7.08 -6.32
C VAL A 330 -13.69 -8.42 -6.89
N LEU A 331 -14.48 -9.04 -7.77
CA LEU A 331 -14.10 -10.29 -8.45
C LEU A 331 -12.80 -10.15 -9.22
N SER A 332 -12.61 -9.02 -9.93
CA SER A 332 -11.38 -8.77 -10.68
C SER A 332 -10.13 -8.71 -9.80
N ILE A 333 -10.28 -8.28 -8.54
CA ILE A 333 -9.20 -8.18 -7.56
C ILE A 333 -8.95 -9.54 -6.91
N MET A 334 -10.01 -10.29 -6.60
CA MET A 334 -9.90 -11.66 -6.10
C MET A 334 -9.20 -12.58 -7.11
N LEU A 335 -9.51 -12.44 -8.41
CA LEU A 335 -8.78 -13.14 -9.46
C LEU A 335 -7.31 -12.76 -9.47
N SER A 336 -7.01 -11.45 -9.42
CA SER A 336 -5.62 -10.95 -9.38
C SER A 336 -4.86 -11.50 -8.18
N HIS A 337 -5.54 -11.66 -7.04
CA HIS A 337 -4.98 -12.25 -5.83
C HIS A 337 -4.70 -13.75 -6.03
N SER A 338 -5.68 -14.54 -6.48
CA SER A 338 -5.51 -15.99 -6.72
C SER A 338 -4.34 -16.26 -7.67
N MET A 339 -4.30 -15.54 -8.80
CA MET A 339 -3.20 -15.66 -9.77
C MET A 339 -1.83 -15.37 -9.16
N ALA A 340 -1.70 -14.30 -8.38
CA ALA A 340 -0.40 -13.88 -7.86
C ALA A 340 0.18 -14.78 -6.76
N PHE A 341 -0.67 -15.46 -5.98
CA PHE A 341 -0.23 -16.21 -4.79
C PHE A 341 -0.37 -17.72 -4.90
N LYS A 342 -1.26 -18.20 -5.77
CA LYS A 342 -1.55 -19.62 -5.92
C LYS A 342 -1.29 -20.16 -7.33
N GLY A 343 -1.07 -19.25 -8.27
CA GLY A 343 -0.65 -19.57 -9.63
C GLY A 343 -1.82 -19.62 -10.61
N PRO A 344 -1.52 -19.89 -11.88
CA PRO A 344 -2.47 -19.67 -12.96
C PRO A 344 -3.47 -20.82 -13.15
N GLN A 345 -3.23 -22.01 -12.57
CA GLN A 345 -4.19 -23.13 -12.58
C GLN A 345 -5.48 -22.80 -11.82
N GLU A 346 -5.39 -22.12 -10.68
CA GLU A 346 -6.58 -21.68 -9.94
C GLU A 346 -7.40 -20.63 -10.69
N CYS A 347 -6.78 -19.90 -11.63
CA CYS A 347 -7.52 -18.99 -12.50
C CYS A 347 -8.58 -19.74 -13.31
N LEU A 348 -8.32 -20.98 -13.73
CA LEU A 348 -9.29 -21.78 -14.49
C LEU A 348 -10.50 -22.14 -13.64
N GLN A 349 -10.28 -22.52 -12.38
CA GLN A 349 -11.36 -22.75 -11.41
C GLN A 349 -12.18 -21.47 -11.17
N PHE A 350 -11.52 -20.32 -11.08
CA PHE A 350 -12.20 -19.03 -10.92
C PHE A 350 -12.99 -18.63 -12.16
N LEU A 351 -12.45 -18.86 -13.36
CA LEU A 351 -13.15 -18.61 -14.62
C LEU A 351 -14.36 -19.54 -14.78
N ARG A 352 -14.22 -20.83 -14.46
CA ARG A 352 -15.35 -21.78 -14.38
C ARG A 352 -16.43 -21.26 -13.45
N TYR A 353 -16.08 -20.86 -12.24
CA TYR A 353 -17.05 -20.29 -11.29
C TYR A 353 -17.78 -19.06 -11.84
N ILE A 354 -17.08 -18.13 -12.52
CA ILE A 354 -17.71 -16.96 -13.15
C ILE A 354 -18.73 -17.41 -14.21
N VAL A 355 -18.35 -18.37 -15.06
CA VAL A 355 -19.21 -18.91 -16.11
C VAL A 355 -20.42 -19.63 -15.50
N ASP A 356 -20.22 -20.47 -14.49
CA ASP A 356 -21.26 -21.24 -13.81
C ASP A 356 -22.23 -20.32 -13.05
N ALA A 357 -21.72 -19.24 -12.45
CA ALA A 357 -22.51 -18.21 -11.77
C ALA A 357 -23.24 -17.25 -12.73
N ASN A 358 -23.17 -17.47 -14.04
CA ASN A 358 -23.75 -16.60 -15.09
C ASN A 358 -23.28 -15.13 -15.00
N LEU A 359 -22.01 -14.93 -14.64
CA LEU A 359 -21.38 -13.61 -14.66
C LEU A 359 -20.65 -13.40 -15.99
N GLN A 360 -20.74 -12.20 -16.57
CA GLN A 360 -20.06 -11.88 -17.83
C GLN A 360 -18.54 -11.80 -17.65
N VAL A 361 -17.80 -12.53 -18.50
CA VAL A 361 -16.33 -12.47 -18.54
C VAL A 361 -15.90 -11.29 -19.43
N VAL A 362 -15.46 -10.20 -18.80
CA VAL A 362 -14.99 -9.00 -19.50
C VAL A 362 -13.60 -9.25 -20.13
N PRO A 363 -13.30 -8.76 -21.35
CA PRO A 363 -11.98 -8.91 -21.99
C PRO A 363 -10.80 -8.42 -21.13
N LYS A 364 -11.02 -7.36 -20.34
CA LYS A 364 -10.05 -6.85 -19.36
C LYS A 364 -9.65 -7.88 -18.30
N THR A 365 -10.55 -8.79 -17.93
CA THR A 365 -10.26 -9.89 -17.00
C THR A 365 -9.33 -10.90 -17.66
N LEU A 366 -9.62 -11.31 -18.90
CA LEU A 366 -8.77 -12.21 -19.70
C LEU A 366 -7.38 -11.62 -19.95
N LEU A 367 -7.26 -10.32 -20.24
CA LEU A 367 -5.95 -9.66 -20.38
C LEU A 367 -5.09 -9.73 -19.10
N ARG A 368 -5.72 -9.76 -17.92
CA ARG A 368 -4.98 -9.97 -16.65
C ARG A 368 -4.50 -11.40 -16.52
N VAL A 369 -5.32 -12.37 -16.93
CA VAL A 369 -4.92 -13.78 -17.02
C VAL A 369 -3.73 -13.96 -17.94
N LEU A 370 -3.77 -13.33 -19.12
CA LEU A 370 -2.65 -13.32 -20.07
C LEU A 370 -1.35 -12.84 -19.44
N THR A 371 -1.43 -11.71 -18.72
CA THR A 371 -0.28 -11.11 -18.05
C THR A 371 0.29 -12.04 -16.98
N ALA A 372 -0.57 -12.73 -16.23
CA ALA A 372 -0.18 -13.68 -15.21
C ALA A 372 0.49 -14.93 -15.82
N LEU A 373 -0.14 -15.55 -16.83
CA LEU A 373 0.43 -16.69 -17.56
C LEU A 373 1.83 -16.38 -18.09
N ARG A 374 2.03 -15.17 -18.66
CA ARG A 374 3.35 -14.72 -19.11
C ARG A 374 4.36 -14.61 -17.96
N LEU A 375 3.97 -14.05 -16.82
CA LEU A 375 4.88 -13.90 -15.67
C LEU A 375 5.33 -15.25 -15.12
N ASP A 376 4.44 -16.24 -15.15
CA ASP A 376 4.71 -17.61 -14.71
C ASP A 376 5.28 -18.51 -15.82
N GLN A 377 5.56 -17.95 -17.00
CA GLN A 377 6.19 -18.60 -18.16
C GLN A 377 5.35 -19.70 -18.85
N PHE A 378 4.03 -19.70 -18.64
CA PHE A 378 3.07 -20.53 -19.38
C PHE A 378 2.75 -19.90 -20.74
N TYR A 379 3.73 -19.94 -21.64
CA TYR A 379 3.66 -19.23 -22.91
C TYR A 379 2.68 -19.86 -23.91
N ASP A 380 2.45 -21.17 -23.85
CA ASP A 380 1.57 -21.86 -24.80
C ASP A 380 0.09 -21.55 -24.51
N GLU A 381 -0.30 -21.60 -23.24
CA GLU A 381 -1.62 -21.19 -22.75
C GLU A 381 -1.86 -19.69 -22.99
N ALA A 382 -0.81 -18.87 -22.82
CA ALA A 382 -0.88 -17.44 -23.12
C ALA A 382 -1.15 -17.19 -24.62
N LEU A 383 -0.49 -17.93 -25.52
CA LEU A 383 -0.73 -17.82 -26.96
C LEU A 383 -2.14 -18.28 -27.35
N LEU A 384 -2.67 -19.33 -26.70
CA LEU A 384 -4.05 -19.77 -26.90
C LEU A 384 -5.05 -18.66 -26.52
N LEU A 385 -4.80 -17.97 -25.41
CA LEU A 385 -5.64 -16.83 -24.99
C LEU A 385 -5.52 -15.62 -25.93
N VAL A 386 -4.34 -15.36 -26.51
CA VAL A 386 -4.15 -14.36 -27.57
C VAL A 386 -5.00 -14.70 -28.79
N ASN A 387 -5.03 -15.97 -29.18
CA ASN A 387 -5.83 -16.47 -30.30
C ASN A 387 -7.35 -16.34 -30.05
N TYR A 388 -7.77 -16.36 -28.78
CA TYR A 388 -9.15 -16.08 -28.42
C TYR A 388 -9.45 -14.57 -28.44
N LEU A 389 -8.63 -13.77 -27.73
CA LEU A 389 -8.85 -12.33 -27.55
C LEU A 389 -8.86 -11.54 -28.86
N HIS A 390 -8.18 -12.02 -29.89
CA HIS A 390 -8.22 -11.36 -31.19
C HIS A 390 -9.59 -11.44 -31.88
N LYS A 391 -10.46 -12.39 -31.50
CA LYS A 391 -11.82 -12.57 -32.07
C LYS A 391 -12.85 -11.67 -31.37
N GLU A 392 -12.52 -11.16 -30.19
CA GLU A 392 -13.39 -10.33 -29.36
C GLU A 392 -13.33 -8.84 -29.78
N LYS A 393 -14.40 -8.08 -29.52
CA LYS A 393 -14.42 -6.64 -29.76
C LYS A 393 -13.69 -5.90 -28.65
N LEU A 394 -12.40 -5.63 -28.87
CA LEU A 394 -11.54 -4.90 -27.93
C LEU A 394 -11.62 -3.39 -28.12
N CYS A 395 -11.62 -2.62 -27.04
CA CYS A 395 -11.45 -1.17 -27.14
C CYS A 395 -9.99 -0.80 -27.50
N PRO A 396 -9.71 0.42 -27.99
CA PRO A 396 -8.36 0.80 -28.44
C PRO A 396 -7.26 0.63 -27.38
N THR A 397 -7.59 0.87 -26.10
CA THR A 397 -6.65 0.71 -24.99
C THR A 397 -6.38 -0.76 -24.66
N GLU A 398 -7.40 -1.62 -24.72
CA GLU A 398 -7.27 -3.07 -24.58
C GLU A 398 -6.46 -3.67 -25.73
N ARG A 399 -6.69 -3.21 -26.97
CA ARG A 399 -5.89 -3.61 -28.13
C ARG A 399 -4.42 -3.25 -27.96
N SER A 400 -4.11 -2.02 -27.52
CA SER A 400 -2.73 -1.60 -27.26
C SER A 400 -2.06 -2.46 -26.17
N ASN A 401 -2.78 -2.78 -25.10
CA ASN A 401 -2.30 -3.67 -24.04
C ASN A 401 -2.04 -5.10 -24.56
N LEU A 402 -2.96 -5.64 -25.37
CA LEU A 402 -2.80 -6.96 -26.00
C LEU A 402 -1.53 -6.99 -26.87
N VAL A 403 -1.34 -6.01 -27.74
CA VAL A 403 -0.15 -5.89 -28.61
C VAL A 403 1.14 -5.83 -27.77
N SER A 404 1.14 -5.07 -26.68
CA SER A 404 2.28 -5.01 -25.77
C SER A 404 2.58 -6.37 -25.12
N GLU A 405 1.55 -7.10 -24.68
CA GLU A 405 1.74 -8.44 -24.09
C GLU A 405 2.16 -9.49 -25.12
N ILE A 406 1.64 -9.45 -26.37
CA ILE A 406 2.08 -10.34 -27.47
C ILE A 406 3.59 -10.21 -27.66
N ILE A 407 4.12 -8.99 -27.77
CA ILE A 407 5.57 -8.80 -27.91
C ILE A 407 6.32 -9.39 -26.72
N LYS A 408 5.88 -9.15 -25.48
CA LYS A 408 6.56 -9.69 -24.28
C LYS A 408 6.51 -11.21 -24.21
N ILE A 409 5.43 -11.83 -24.67
CA ILE A 409 5.29 -13.30 -24.75
C ILE A 409 6.26 -13.86 -25.78
N ILE A 410 6.31 -13.27 -26.98
CA ILE A 410 7.20 -13.70 -28.06
C ILE A 410 8.68 -13.49 -27.69
N THR A 411 9.04 -12.33 -27.14
CA THR A 411 10.41 -12.04 -26.70
C THR A 411 10.85 -12.91 -25.53
N GLY A 412 9.90 -13.32 -24.66
CA GLY A 412 10.12 -14.29 -23.59
C GLY A 412 10.35 -15.71 -24.10
N LYS A 413 9.39 -16.24 -24.87
CA LYS A 413 9.42 -17.61 -25.41
C LYS A 413 10.59 -17.83 -26.37
N PHE A 414 10.88 -16.86 -27.25
CA PHE A 414 11.91 -16.94 -28.28
C PHE A 414 13.13 -16.05 -27.98
N SER A 415 13.54 -15.99 -26.72
CA SER A 415 14.62 -15.11 -26.24
C SER A 415 15.99 -15.30 -26.93
N ARG A 416 16.26 -16.48 -27.50
CA ARG A 416 17.49 -16.79 -28.26
C ARG A 416 17.40 -16.56 -29.76
N HIS A 417 16.20 -16.24 -30.27
CA HIS A 417 15.93 -16.12 -31.69
C HIS A 417 15.41 -14.71 -32.01
N PRO A 418 16.30 -13.69 -32.01
CA PRO A 418 15.92 -12.29 -32.23
C PRO A 418 15.19 -12.05 -33.55
N LYS A 419 15.46 -12.87 -34.57
CA LYS A 419 14.78 -12.81 -35.87
C LYS A 419 13.27 -13.00 -35.76
N ILE A 420 12.81 -13.91 -34.91
CA ILE A 420 11.38 -14.17 -34.68
C ILE A 420 10.72 -12.95 -34.05
N ALA A 421 11.33 -12.38 -33.01
CA ALA A 421 10.82 -11.17 -32.35
C ALA A 421 10.75 -9.98 -33.32
N LEU A 422 11.75 -9.81 -34.19
CA LEU A 422 11.75 -8.78 -35.23
C LEU A 422 10.67 -9.02 -36.29
N GLY A 423 10.40 -10.27 -36.66
CA GLY A 423 9.32 -10.63 -37.58
C GLY A 423 7.95 -10.22 -37.03
N TYR A 424 7.64 -10.57 -35.77
CA TYR A 424 6.42 -10.15 -35.08
C TYR A 424 6.32 -8.63 -34.91
N PHE A 425 7.43 -7.99 -34.56
CA PHE A 425 7.48 -6.54 -34.45
C PHE A 425 7.18 -5.86 -35.79
N SER A 426 7.80 -6.33 -36.87
CA SER A 426 7.59 -5.78 -38.21
C SER A 426 6.13 -5.86 -38.63
N SER A 427 5.44 -6.98 -38.37
CA SER A 427 4.03 -7.16 -38.69
C SER A 427 3.08 -6.32 -37.82
N LEU A 428 3.44 -6.02 -36.57
CA LEU A 428 2.57 -5.29 -35.64
C LEU A 428 2.67 -3.76 -35.79
N PHE A 429 3.86 -3.24 -36.08
CA PHE A 429 4.17 -1.80 -35.98
C PHE A 429 4.56 -1.13 -37.31
N ASN A 430 4.81 -1.88 -38.39
CA ASN A 430 5.06 -1.22 -39.67
C ASN A 430 3.79 -0.66 -40.29
N ASP A 431 3.86 0.60 -40.68
CA ASP A 431 2.92 1.21 -41.61
C ASP A 431 3.34 0.92 -43.07
N ALA A 432 2.53 1.36 -44.05
CA ALA A 432 2.81 1.18 -45.48
C ALA A 432 4.20 1.67 -45.93
N ASN A 433 4.82 2.60 -45.19
CA ASN A 433 6.15 3.16 -45.45
C ASN A 433 7.31 2.44 -44.71
N ASN A 434 7.04 1.37 -43.97
CA ASN A 434 8.01 0.63 -43.15
C ASN A 434 8.78 1.50 -42.14
N ASN A 435 8.09 2.47 -41.54
CA ASN A 435 8.70 3.42 -40.60
C ASN A 435 9.34 2.73 -39.39
N ALA A 436 8.67 1.72 -38.81
CA ALA A 436 9.19 1.03 -37.62
C ALA A 436 10.49 0.26 -37.90
N LEU A 437 10.60 -0.40 -39.06
CA LEU A 437 11.85 -1.05 -39.47
C LEU A 437 12.98 -0.04 -39.77
N ARG A 438 12.66 1.11 -40.37
CA ARG A 438 13.64 2.20 -40.53
C ARG A 438 14.16 2.67 -39.18
N THR A 439 13.27 2.86 -38.21
CA THR A 439 13.70 3.23 -36.86
C THR A 439 14.62 2.18 -36.23
N LEU A 440 14.32 0.89 -36.38
CA LEU A 440 15.22 -0.17 -35.86
C LEU A 440 16.57 -0.21 -36.58
N LYS A 441 16.60 0.12 -37.87
CA LYS A 441 17.85 0.25 -38.63
C LYS A 441 18.68 1.41 -38.10
N ASP A 442 18.06 2.57 -37.92
CA ASP A 442 18.74 3.77 -37.42
C ASP A 442 19.26 3.58 -35.98
N LEU A 443 18.57 2.77 -35.17
CA LEU A 443 19.01 2.38 -33.83
C LEU A 443 20.07 1.26 -33.81
N LEU A 444 20.60 0.85 -34.98
CA LEU A 444 21.56 -0.24 -35.19
C LEU A 444 21.09 -1.63 -34.72
N LEU A 445 19.81 -1.79 -34.38
CA LEU A 445 19.26 -3.05 -33.86
C LEU A 445 19.19 -4.13 -34.93
N LEU A 446 18.88 -3.76 -36.18
CA LEU A 446 18.83 -4.70 -37.29
C LEU A 446 20.23 -5.18 -37.68
N ASP A 447 21.22 -4.29 -37.67
CA ASP A 447 22.60 -4.61 -37.99
C ASP A 447 23.23 -5.58 -36.96
N LEU A 448 22.81 -5.50 -35.69
CA LEU A 448 23.24 -6.45 -34.66
C LEU A 448 22.70 -7.87 -34.87
N VAL A 449 21.54 -8.04 -35.50
CA VAL A 449 20.88 -9.35 -35.67
C VAL A 449 21.22 -9.99 -37.00
N TYR A 450 21.24 -9.20 -38.08
CA TYR A 450 21.49 -9.70 -39.43
C TYR A 450 22.93 -9.51 -39.87
N GLY A 451 23.69 -8.62 -39.24
CA GLY A 451 25.05 -8.23 -39.61
C GLY A 451 25.08 -6.89 -40.35
N PRO A 452 26.20 -6.14 -40.25
CA PRO A 452 26.31 -4.81 -40.82
C PRO A 452 26.16 -4.82 -42.34
N GLY A 453 25.28 -3.97 -42.87
CA GLY A 453 25.09 -3.77 -44.31
C GLY A 453 24.22 -4.81 -45.03
N LEU A 454 23.75 -5.84 -44.34
CA LEU A 454 22.89 -6.88 -44.94
C LEU A 454 21.43 -6.45 -45.12
N VAL A 455 20.98 -5.42 -44.38
CA VAL A 455 19.60 -4.94 -44.44
C VAL A 455 19.45 -3.80 -45.46
N ASN A 456 18.89 -4.14 -46.62
CA ASN A 456 18.58 -3.18 -47.69
C ASN A 456 17.38 -2.26 -47.32
N SER A 457 17.21 -1.16 -48.05
CA SER A 457 16.10 -0.20 -47.86
C SER A 457 14.70 -0.79 -48.08
N LEU A 458 14.62 -1.95 -48.73
CA LEU A 458 13.39 -2.70 -48.98
C LEU A 458 13.08 -3.72 -47.87
N PHE A 459 13.99 -3.91 -46.90
CA PHE A 459 13.85 -4.82 -45.75
C PHE A 459 13.47 -6.27 -46.09
N ALA A 460 13.79 -6.75 -47.30
CA ALA A 460 13.38 -8.08 -47.79
C ALA A 460 13.96 -9.25 -46.97
N VAL A 461 15.01 -9.01 -46.17
CA VAL A 461 15.65 -9.99 -45.29
C VAL A 461 14.84 -10.25 -44.02
N VAL A 462 13.88 -9.37 -43.68
CA VAL A 462 13.04 -9.51 -42.49
C VAL A 462 11.74 -10.24 -42.87
N GLU A 463 11.62 -11.49 -42.47
CA GLU A 463 10.39 -12.27 -42.62
C GLU A 463 9.30 -11.74 -41.67
N GLN A 464 8.18 -11.27 -42.23
CA GLN A 464 7.05 -10.75 -41.45
C GLN A 464 6.19 -11.91 -40.95
N ALA A 465 5.73 -11.83 -39.69
CA ALA A 465 4.82 -12.82 -39.14
C ALA A 465 3.38 -12.60 -39.67
N GLU A 466 2.63 -13.69 -39.85
CA GLU A 466 1.22 -13.63 -40.19
C GLU A 466 0.40 -13.25 -38.95
N ILE A 467 -0.20 -12.06 -38.97
CA ILE A 467 -1.00 -11.52 -37.86
C ILE A 467 -2.29 -10.93 -38.41
N HIS A 468 -3.36 -11.04 -37.63
CA HIS A 468 -4.67 -10.46 -37.91
C HIS A 468 -4.58 -8.95 -38.24
N GLU A 469 -5.27 -8.51 -39.31
CA GLU A 469 -5.29 -7.11 -39.79
C GLU A 469 -5.65 -6.10 -38.69
N GLY A 470 -6.59 -6.50 -37.82
CA GLY A 470 -7.01 -5.72 -36.66
C GLY A 470 -5.96 -5.55 -35.55
N LEU A 471 -4.71 -5.99 -35.70
CA LEU A 471 -3.61 -5.73 -34.77
C LEU A 471 -2.43 -4.96 -35.43
N LYS A 472 -2.40 -4.88 -36.76
CA LYS A 472 -1.38 -4.15 -37.53
C LYS A 472 -1.47 -2.64 -37.32
N ASN A 473 -0.44 -1.90 -37.74
CA ASN A 473 -0.30 -0.44 -37.63
C ASN A 473 -0.49 0.08 -36.18
N SER A 474 -0.03 -0.69 -35.21
CA SER A 474 -0.05 -0.28 -33.81
C SER A 474 1.03 0.77 -33.53
N LYS A 475 0.79 1.69 -32.60
CA LYS A 475 1.80 2.68 -32.21
C LYS A 475 2.95 2.03 -31.43
N MET A 476 4.18 2.32 -31.83
CA MET A 476 5.38 1.87 -31.12
C MET A 476 5.56 2.65 -29.81
N THR A 477 6.10 2.00 -28.77
CA THR A 477 6.45 2.66 -27.50
C THR A 477 7.85 2.28 -27.04
N HIS A 478 8.44 3.11 -26.17
CA HIS A 478 9.73 2.84 -25.53
C HIS A 478 9.79 1.51 -24.76
N ALA A 479 8.66 1.06 -24.20
CA ALA A 479 8.60 -0.22 -23.51
C ALA A 479 8.81 -1.40 -24.48
N ILE A 480 8.23 -1.31 -25.67
CA ILE A 480 8.39 -2.32 -26.73
C ILE A 480 9.81 -2.29 -27.27
N LEU A 481 10.36 -1.10 -27.53
CA LEU A 481 11.75 -0.92 -27.95
C LEU A 481 12.74 -1.52 -26.94
N ARG A 482 12.51 -1.32 -25.64
CA ARG A 482 13.32 -1.96 -24.60
C ARG A 482 13.34 -3.48 -24.73
N GLU A 483 12.19 -4.12 -24.95
CA GLU A 483 12.14 -5.59 -25.10
C GLU A 483 12.93 -6.06 -26.32
N LEU A 484 12.91 -5.30 -27.41
CA LEU A 484 13.76 -5.57 -28.57
C LEU A 484 15.24 -5.44 -28.23
N TYR A 485 15.68 -4.35 -27.60
CA TYR A 485 17.07 -4.21 -27.14
C TYR A 485 17.49 -5.37 -26.24
N VAL A 486 16.61 -5.83 -25.35
CA VAL A 486 16.90 -6.97 -24.47
C VAL A 486 17.14 -8.24 -25.29
N VAL A 487 16.26 -8.56 -26.24
CA VAL A 487 16.39 -9.78 -27.05
C VAL A 487 17.60 -9.72 -27.99
N THR A 488 17.85 -8.58 -28.63
CA THR A 488 19.03 -8.43 -29.51
C THR A 488 20.32 -8.55 -28.72
N LEU A 489 20.45 -7.86 -27.59
CA LEU A 489 21.66 -7.90 -26.76
C LEU A 489 21.86 -9.26 -26.07
N ARG A 490 20.79 -10.00 -25.75
CA ARG A 490 20.88 -11.37 -25.22
C ARG A 490 21.41 -12.38 -26.23
N SER A 491 21.22 -12.12 -27.52
CA SER A 491 21.71 -13.00 -28.58
C SER A 491 23.22 -12.89 -28.81
N LEU A 492 23.86 -11.84 -28.27
CA LEU A 492 25.30 -11.61 -28.37
C LEU A 492 26.09 -12.34 -27.27
N PRO A 493 27.39 -12.64 -27.50
CA PRO A 493 28.28 -13.12 -26.45
C PRO A 493 28.38 -12.16 -25.25
N LEU A 494 28.59 -12.70 -24.04
CA LEU A 494 28.58 -11.94 -22.78
C LEU A 494 29.54 -10.74 -22.76
N GLU A 495 30.73 -10.90 -23.35
CA GLU A 495 31.77 -9.87 -23.44
C GLU A 495 31.33 -8.68 -24.29
N GLN A 496 30.64 -8.95 -25.41
CA GLN A 496 30.11 -7.91 -26.29
C GLN A 496 28.87 -7.26 -25.69
N ARG A 497 28.00 -8.06 -25.05
CA ARG A 497 26.76 -7.60 -24.41
C ARG A 497 26.98 -6.51 -23.36
N THR A 498 28.08 -6.58 -22.61
CA THR A 498 28.41 -5.60 -21.55
C THR A 498 29.53 -4.65 -21.96
N SER A 499 29.88 -4.60 -23.25
CA SER A 499 30.93 -3.75 -23.76
C SER A 499 30.54 -2.27 -23.68
N PRO A 500 31.31 -1.42 -22.98
CA PRO A 500 31.01 0.00 -22.83
C PRO A 500 31.03 0.74 -24.17
N VAL A 501 31.88 0.32 -25.11
CA VAL A 501 31.97 0.93 -26.45
C VAL A 501 30.69 0.68 -27.25
N LEU A 502 30.18 -0.56 -27.22
CA LEU A 502 28.95 -0.91 -27.92
C LEU A 502 27.75 -0.17 -27.31
N ILE A 503 27.64 -0.17 -25.97
CA ILE A 503 26.54 0.48 -25.27
C ILE A 503 26.55 2.00 -25.49
N SER A 504 27.74 2.63 -25.50
CA SER A 504 27.85 4.07 -25.84
C SER A 504 27.34 4.37 -27.24
N LYS A 505 27.74 3.57 -28.24
CA LYS A 505 27.27 3.72 -29.63
C LYS A 505 25.76 3.58 -29.75
N LEU A 506 25.17 2.55 -29.11
CA LEU A 506 23.71 2.36 -29.10
C LEU A 506 22.97 3.51 -28.43
N TYR A 507 23.56 4.09 -27.38
CA TYR A 507 23.01 5.26 -26.72
C TYR A 507 23.13 6.53 -27.57
N GLU A 508 24.24 6.73 -28.27
CA GLU A 508 24.44 7.88 -29.16
C GLU A 508 23.43 7.91 -30.30
N GLU A 509 23.16 6.78 -30.95
CA GLU A 509 22.12 6.70 -32.00
C GLU A 509 20.71 6.89 -31.42
N TYR A 510 20.44 6.33 -30.24
CA TYR A 510 19.18 6.58 -29.54
C TYR A 510 19.01 8.07 -29.19
N LYS A 511 20.06 8.74 -28.74
CA LYS A 511 20.06 10.18 -28.45
C LYS A 511 19.84 11.00 -29.71
N LYS A 512 20.51 10.66 -30.81
CA LYS A 512 20.34 11.32 -32.10
C LYS A 512 18.87 11.29 -32.55
N LYS A 513 18.16 10.17 -32.36
CA LYS A 513 16.72 10.08 -32.65
C LYS A 513 15.85 10.95 -31.77
N ILE A 514 16.21 11.12 -30.50
CA ILE A 514 15.53 12.06 -29.61
C ILE A 514 15.74 13.49 -30.07
N ASP A 515 16.98 13.84 -30.46
CA ASP A 515 17.32 15.19 -30.90
C ASP A 515 16.66 15.52 -32.26
N GLU A 516 16.66 14.58 -33.21
CA GLU A 516 15.91 14.70 -34.48
C GLU A 516 14.41 14.94 -34.24
N ALA A 517 13.78 14.18 -33.33
CA ALA A 517 12.37 14.34 -33.02
C ALA A 517 12.02 15.71 -32.41
N LYS A 518 12.94 16.28 -31.61
CA LYS A 518 12.80 17.64 -31.06
C LYS A 518 12.88 18.71 -32.14
N GLU A 519 13.77 18.53 -33.13
CA GLU A 519 13.91 19.48 -34.23
C GLU A 519 12.70 19.48 -35.17
N THR A 520 12.07 18.32 -35.35
CA THR A 520 10.91 18.16 -36.24
C THR A 520 9.56 18.49 -35.61
N ASP A 521 9.51 18.74 -34.29
CA ASP A 521 8.29 18.99 -33.49
C ASP A 521 7.17 17.96 -33.72
N ASP A 522 7.56 16.68 -33.90
CA ASP A 522 6.61 15.59 -34.12
C ASP A 522 6.05 15.10 -32.78
N GLU A 523 4.91 15.67 -32.36
CA GLU A 523 4.22 15.30 -31.11
C GLU A 523 3.80 13.82 -31.05
N LEU A 524 3.55 13.21 -32.22
CA LEU A 524 3.06 11.83 -32.33
C LEU A 524 4.18 10.79 -32.33
N SER A 525 5.42 11.21 -32.55
CA SER A 525 6.59 10.34 -32.50
C SER A 525 6.77 9.72 -31.11
N PRO A 526 7.17 8.43 -31.02
CA PRO A 526 7.50 7.83 -29.74
C PRO A 526 8.68 8.50 -29.05
N PHE A 527 9.51 9.25 -29.79
CA PHE A 527 10.68 9.99 -29.28
C PHE A 527 10.36 11.45 -28.90
N SER A 528 9.10 11.88 -29.00
CA SER A 528 8.68 13.21 -28.56
C SER A 528 8.90 13.38 -27.06
N GLN A 529 9.04 14.62 -26.60
CA GLN A 529 9.36 14.91 -25.19
C GLN A 529 8.31 14.34 -24.23
N ASP A 530 7.04 14.33 -24.62
CA ASP A 530 5.93 13.86 -23.79
C ASP A 530 5.82 12.33 -23.72
N GLN A 531 6.37 11.60 -24.69
CA GLN A 531 6.27 10.13 -24.79
C GLN A 531 7.54 9.39 -24.35
N LEU A 532 8.55 10.12 -23.87
CA LEU A 532 9.85 9.56 -23.51
C LEU A 532 9.82 8.80 -22.17
N ASP A 533 10.38 7.58 -22.15
CA ASP A 533 10.44 6.69 -20.99
C ASP A 533 11.89 6.32 -20.65
N GLU A 534 12.23 6.30 -19.36
CA GLU A 534 13.56 5.97 -18.83
C GLU A 534 13.93 4.47 -18.90
N LYS A 535 13.00 3.63 -19.38
CA LYS A 535 13.17 2.17 -19.53
C LYS A 535 14.38 1.74 -20.36
N ILE A 536 14.67 2.43 -21.46
CA ILE A 536 15.82 2.10 -22.32
C ILE A 536 17.12 2.51 -21.63
N LEU A 537 17.15 3.72 -21.05
CA LEU A 537 18.28 4.19 -20.23
C LEU A 537 18.59 3.21 -19.08
N THR A 538 17.54 2.73 -18.41
CA THR A 538 17.67 1.74 -17.33
C THR A 538 18.42 0.50 -17.80
N LEU A 539 18.10 -0.01 -19.00
CA LEU A 539 18.76 -1.20 -19.56
C LEU A 539 20.25 -0.96 -19.82
N PHE A 540 20.62 0.17 -20.43
CA PHE A 540 22.01 0.50 -20.70
C PHE A 540 22.84 0.63 -19.42
N LEU A 541 22.29 1.30 -18.41
CA LEU A 541 22.97 1.46 -17.12
C LEU A 541 23.06 0.13 -16.36
N ASP A 542 22.02 -0.70 -16.41
CA ASP A 542 22.04 -2.05 -15.82
C ASP A 542 23.17 -2.91 -16.42
N LEU A 543 23.34 -2.90 -17.75
CA LEU A 543 24.37 -3.66 -18.46
C LEU A 543 25.81 -3.19 -18.16
N LEU A 544 25.98 -1.91 -17.83
CA LEU A 544 27.29 -1.34 -17.49
C LEU A 544 27.67 -1.57 -16.02
N VAL A 545 26.70 -1.43 -15.12
CA VAL A 545 26.96 -1.27 -13.68
C VAL A 545 26.67 -2.52 -12.87
N ARG A 546 25.82 -3.44 -13.36
CA ARG A 546 25.44 -4.67 -12.65
C ARG A 546 26.17 -5.90 -13.18
N LYS A 547 26.40 -6.86 -12.29
CA LYS A 547 26.91 -8.19 -12.68
C LYS A 547 25.89 -8.98 -13.49
N ASP A 548 24.63 -8.91 -13.07
CA ASP A 548 23.49 -9.45 -13.78
C ASP A 548 22.48 -8.31 -14.01
N ALA A 549 22.30 -7.95 -15.29
CA ALA A 549 21.38 -6.90 -15.72
C ALA A 549 19.91 -7.35 -15.68
N GLU A 550 19.64 -8.66 -15.61
CA GLU A 550 18.29 -9.23 -15.65
C GLU A 550 17.76 -9.51 -14.25
N ALA A 551 18.61 -9.95 -13.33
CA ALA A 551 18.24 -10.26 -11.94
C ALA A 551 18.10 -9.00 -11.08
N ARG A 552 17.05 -8.20 -11.30
CA ARG A 552 16.84 -6.89 -10.66
C ARG A 552 16.90 -6.88 -9.13
N ASP A 553 16.57 -7.99 -8.48
CA ASP A 553 16.45 -8.09 -7.02
C ASP A 553 17.79 -8.02 -6.28
N ASN A 554 18.88 -8.47 -6.92
CA ASN A 554 20.24 -8.51 -6.35
C ASN A 554 21.06 -7.29 -6.81
N PHE A 555 21.31 -6.33 -5.91
CA PHE A 555 22.13 -5.11 -6.16
C PHE A 555 23.64 -5.42 -6.26
N ASP A 556 24.01 -6.37 -7.11
CA ASP A 556 25.40 -6.79 -7.30
C ASP A 556 26.09 -5.90 -8.33
N LEU A 557 26.92 -4.99 -7.81
CA LEU A 557 27.59 -3.93 -8.58
C LEU A 557 28.98 -4.37 -9.07
N VAL A 558 29.35 -3.92 -10.27
CA VAL A 558 30.66 -4.13 -10.90
C VAL A 558 31.67 -3.07 -10.42
N TYR A 559 32.95 -3.44 -10.32
CA TYR A 559 34.06 -2.53 -10.00
C TYR A 559 34.90 -2.28 -11.26
N ASP A 560 34.29 -1.77 -12.33
CA ASP A 560 34.98 -1.47 -13.58
C ASP A 560 34.94 0.06 -13.80
N PRO A 561 36.08 0.77 -13.66
CA PRO A 561 36.12 2.21 -13.80
C PRO A 561 35.70 2.70 -15.19
N PHE A 562 35.99 1.94 -16.25
CA PHE A 562 35.66 2.36 -17.62
C PHE A 562 34.15 2.24 -17.87
N LYS A 563 33.54 1.13 -17.45
CA LYS A 563 32.08 0.97 -17.52
C LYS A 563 31.34 2.02 -16.69
N PHE A 564 31.84 2.33 -15.50
CA PHE A 564 31.24 3.37 -14.66
C PHE A 564 31.39 4.77 -15.26
N ALA A 565 32.53 5.10 -15.87
CA ALA A 565 32.72 6.37 -16.56
C ALA A 565 31.74 6.53 -17.74
N THR A 566 31.55 5.48 -18.55
CA THR A 566 30.55 5.47 -19.63
C THR A 566 29.13 5.62 -19.07
N ALA A 567 28.79 4.89 -18.01
CA ALA A 567 27.47 4.99 -17.38
C ALA A 567 27.19 6.40 -16.83
N LYS A 568 28.20 7.05 -16.23
CA LYS A 568 28.12 8.43 -15.75
C LYS A 568 27.89 9.42 -16.89
N LEU A 569 28.57 9.25 -18.02
CA LEU A 569 28.39 10.07 -19.22
C LEU A 569 26.97 9.92 -19.77
N ILE A 570 26.50 8.69 -19.96
CA ILE A 570 25.14 8.39 -20.44
C ILE A 570 24.09 9.00 -19.51
N PHE A 571 24.26 8.83 -18.20
CA PHE A 571 23.34 9.37 -17.18
C PHE A 571 23.29 10.91 -17.25
N ASN A 572 24.43 11.59 -17.21
CA ASN A 572 24.46 13.06 -17.24
C ASN A 572 23.88 13.60 -18.54
N ASN A 573 24.30 13.04 -19.69
CA ASN A 573 23.85 13.49 -21.00
C ASN A 573 22.33 13.38 -21.17
N PHE A 574 21.71 12.32 -20.66
CA PHE A 574 20.27 12.13 -20.75
C PHE A 574 19.49 13.16 -19.92
N PHE A 575 19.92 13.39 -18.67
CA PHE A 575 19.21 14.29 -17.75
C PHE A 575 19.56 15.78 -17.95
N GLU A 576 20.64 16.10 -18.66
CA GLU A 576 20.93 17.45 -19.16
C GLU A 576 20.05 17.79 -20.38
N ALA A 577 19.80 16.82 -21.26
CA ALA A 577 19.02 17.01 -22.48
C ALA A 577 17.49 17.00 -22.28
N GLN A 578 16.99 16.82 -21.04
CA GLN A 578 15.56 16.75 -20.73
C GLN A 578 15.09 17.87 -19.80
N PRO A 579 14.14 18.71 -20.26
CA PRO A 579 13.61 19.81 -19.44
C PRO A 579 12.36 19.47 -18.61
N ALA A 580 11.64 18.37 -18.86
CA ALA A 580 10.31 18.15 -18.27
C ALA A 580 10.29 17.22 -17.04
N ARG A 581 9.59 17.66 -15.99
CA ARG A 581 9.40 16.93 -14.70
C ARG A 581 8.48 15.70 -14.82
N ASN A 582 7.73 15.57 -15.91
CA ASN A 582 6.60 14.64 -16.02
C ASN A 582 6.94 13.26 -16.63
N THR A 583 8.11 13.10 -17.24
CA THR A 583 8.52 11.87 -17.94
C THR A 583 9.16 10.83 -17.02
N ILE A 584 9.95 11.27 -16.04
CA ILE A 584 10.72 10.40 -15.14
C ILE A 584 9.89 10.01 -13.92
N LYS A 585 9.64 8.71 -13.74
CA LYS A 585 8.73 8.21 -12.69
C LYS A 585 9.42 7.28 -11.69
N SER A 586 10.61 6.78 -11.99
CA SER A 586 11.32 5.78 -11.22
C SER A 586 12.51 6.38 -10.47
N THR A 587 12.67 5.97 -9.21
CA THR A 587 13.88 6.26 -8.42
C THR A 587 15.03 5.32 -8.75
N TYR A 588 14.75 4.21 -9.45
CA TYR A 588 15.67 3.08 -9.60
C TYR A 588 17.02 3.47 -10.22
N ILE A 589 17.02 4.29 -11.28
CA ILE A 589 18.27 4.69 -11.95
C ILE A 589 19.15 5.50 -10.99
N PHE A 590 18.56 6.40 -10.22
CA PHE A 590 19.27 7.17 -9.19
C PHE A 590 19.80 6.26 -8.08
N ASP A 591 18.97 5.32 -7.60
CA ASP A 591 19.38 4.31 -6.61
C ASP A 591 20.62 3.53 -7.09
N LEU A 592 20.61 3.08 -8.36
CA LEU A 592 21.69 2.32 -8.98
C LEU A 592 22.98 3.15 -9.09
N MET A 593 22.87 4.35 -9.67
CA MET A 593 24.04 5.20 -9.95
C MET A 593 24.69 5.75 -8.67
N ILE A 594 23.88 6.14 -7.66
CA ILE A 594 24.40 6.59 -6.36
C ILE A 594 25.06 5.44 -5.60
N SER A 595 24.42 4.25 -5.60
CA SER A 595 25.00 3.07 -4.95
C SER A 595 26.32 2.67 -5.59
N SER A 596 26.39 2.64 -6.93
CA SER A 596 27.62 2.35 -7.67
C SER A 596 28.70 3.40 -7.39
N GLY A 597 28.34 4.68 -7.50
CA GLY A 597 29.24 5.79 -7.27
C GLY A 597 29.89 5.76 -5.89
N LEU A 598 29.13 5.51 -4.82
CA LEU A 598 29.66 5.55 -3.45
C LEU A 598 30.26 4.24 -2.96
N LEU A 599 29.58 3.10 -3.22
CA LEU A 599 29.97 1.80 -2.66
C LEU A 599 31.11 1.14 -3.43
N LYS A 600 31.26 1.43 -4.74
CA LYS A 600 32.31 0.85 -5.59
C LYS A 600 33.35 1.87 -6.01
N HIS A 601 32.95 3.06 -6.44
CA HIS A 601 33.87 4.02 -7.06
C HIS A 601 34.26 5.20 -6.17
N HIS A 602 33.66 5.33 -4.98
CA HIS A 602 33.87 6.42 -4.02
C HIS A 602 33.73 7.86 -4.59
N ASP A 603 32.95 8.05 -5.66
CA ASP A 603 32.68 9.36 -6.28
C ASP A 603 31.52 10.07 -5.55
N LEU A 604 31.86 10.78 -4.46
CA LEU A 604 30.91 11.56 -3.67
C LEU A 604 30.29 12.71 -4.47
N ARG A 605 31.09 13.38 -5.32
CA ARG A 605 30.64 14.56 -6.08
C ARG A 605 29.52 14.20 -7.04
N PHE A 606 29.70 13.12 -7.81
CA PHE A 606 28.67 12.61 -8.70
C PHE A 606 27.43 12.13 -7.93
N SER A 607 27.63 11.44 -6.81
CA SER A 607 26.51 10.86 -6.07
C SER A 607 25.64 11.94 -5.42
N LEU A 608 26.24 13.02 -4.92
CA LEU A 608 25.50 14.19 -4.44
C LEU A 608 24.79 14.94 -5.57
N SER A 609 25.41 15.07 -6.76
CA SER A 609 24.74 15.72 -7.90
C SER A 609 23.55 14.91 -8.40
N ALA A 610 23.69 13.58 -8.48
CA ALA A 610 22.59 12.68 -8.82
C ALA A 610 21.47 12.74 -7.77
N PHE A 611 21.82 12.76 -6.48
CA PHE A 611 20.83 12.90 -5.39
C PHE A 611 20.05 14.20 -5.51
N LYS A 612 20.74 15.34 -5.72
CA LYS A 612 20.11 16.64 -5.92
C LYS A 612 19.19 16.65 -7.14
N LYS A 613 19.64 16.12 -8.28
CA LYS A 613 18.82 16.02 -9.50
C LYS A 613 17.54 15.21 -9.27
N ALA A 614 17.60 14.12 -8.50
CA ALA A 614 16.40 13.36 -8.11
C ALA A 614 15.42 14.20 -7.28
N ARG A 615 15.91 15.07 -6.39
CA ARG A 615 15.07 16.00 -5.61
C ARG A 615 14.42 17.06 -6.50
N ASP A 616 15.18 17.64 -7.43
CA ASP A 616 14.68 18.65 -8.36
C ASP A 616 13.52 18.08 -9.22
N LEU A 617 13.66 16.82 -9.65
CA LEU A 617 12.61 16.07 -10.35
C LEU A 617 11.40 15.70 -9.47
N GLY A 618 11.48 15.86 -8.15
CA GLY A 618 10.39 15.54 -7.22
C GLY A 618 10.24 14.05 -6.90
N LEU A 619 11.27 13.24 -7.15
CA LEU A 619 11.23 11.80 -6.86
C LEU A 619 11.30 11.54 -5.35
N PRO A 620 10.72 10.46 -4.81
CA PRO A 620 10.79 10.15 -3.38
C PRO A 620 12.18 9.69 -2.92
N ILE A 621 12.50 9.86 -1.64
CA ILE A 621 13.77 9.39 -1.04
C ILE A 621 13.68 7.87 -0.86
N THR A 622 14.74 7.15 -1.24
CA THR A 622 14.85 5.69 -1.05
C THR A 622 15.98 5.32 -0.11
N PHE A 623 15.92 4.11 0.45
CA PHE A 623 17.00 3.57 1.26
C PHE A 623 18.30 3.42 0.47
N ASN A 624 18.21 3.01 -0.81
CA ASN A 624 19.39 2.81 -1.65
C ASN A 624 20.07 4.12 -2.08
N GLN A 625 19.37 5.26 -2.04
CA GLN A 625 19.99 6.58 -2.24
C GLN A 625 20.79 7.02 -1.00
N VAL A 626 20.22 6.82 0.19
CA VAL A 626 20.75 7.42 1.42
C VAL A 626 21.73 6.52 2.15
N ASN A 627 21.49 5.20 2.17
CA ASN A 627 22.36 4.25 2.86
C ASN A 627 23.84 4.33 2.41
N PRO A 628 24.16 4.40 1.10
CA PRO A 628 25.54 4.58 0.64
C PRO A 628 26.21 5.87 1.15
N LEU A 629 25.46 6.97 1.30
CA LEU A 629 25.96 8.23 1.85
C LEU A 629 26.29 8.10 3.33
N ILE A 630 25.42 7.44 4.11
CA ILE A 630 25.66 7.18 5.53
C ILE A 630 26.94 6.34 5.69
N ILE A 631 27.05 5.24 4.95
CA ILE A 631 28.22 4.34 5.01
C ILE A 631 29.50 5.09 4.59
N HIS A 632 29.45 5.91 3.54
CA HIS A 632 30.61 6.69 3.08
C HIS A 632 31.14 7.63 4.17
N HIS A 633 30.26 8.43 4.79
CA HIS A 633 30.66 9.36 5.84
C HIS A 633 31.10 8.63 7.12
N TYR A 634 30.44 7.54 7.48
CA TYR A 634 30.85 6.70 8.61
C TYR A 634 32.26 6.12 8.43
N LEU A 635 32.58 5.56 7.25
CA LEU A 635 33.90 5.01 6.97
C LEU A 635 35.02 6.06 6.98
N LYS A 636 34.69 7.34 6.75
CA LYS A 636 35.62 8.48 6.83
C LYS A 636 35.72 9.11 8.23
N GLY A 637 34.96 8.62 9.21
CA GLY A 637 34.90 9.20 10.55
C GLY A 637 34.04 10.45 10.68
N GLU A 638 33.26 10.82 9.65
CA GLU A 638 32.39 12.02 9.63
C GLU A 638 31.02 11.72 10.27
N MET A 639 31.01 11.44 11.57
CA MET A 639 29.83 10.91 12.29
C MET A 639 28.61 11.84 12.28
N ASP A 640 28.81 13.15 12.43
CA ASP A 640 27.69 14.12 12.42
C ASP A 640 26.96 14.13 11.08
N LYS A 641 27.70 14.07 9.97
CA LYS A 641 27.11 14.00 8.63
C LYS A 641 26.42 12.66 8.40
N ALA A 642 27.02 11.56 8.86
CA ALA A 642 26.38 10.25 8.80
C ALA A 642 25.04 10.23 9.56
N GLN A 643 24.97 10.88 10.72
CA GLN A 643 23.74 11.01 11.50
C GLN A 643 22.70 11.89 10.80
N GLN A 644 23.09 13.01 10.17
CA GLN A 644 22.17 13.85 9.40
C GLN A 644 21.50 13.08 8.25
N TRP A 645 22.28 12.32 7.48
CA TRP A 645 21.74 11.45 6.43
C TRP A 645 20.83 10.36 7.00
N PHE A 646 21.17 9.79 8.15
CA PHE A 646 20.32 8.82 8.83
C PHE A 646 18.99 9.43 9.31
N MET A 647 19.01 10.66 9.81
CA MET A 647 17.79 11.39 10.18
C MET A 647 16.89 11.67 8.97
N LEU A 648 17.48 12.01 7.82
CA LEU A 648 16.74 12.17 6.57
C LEU A 648 16.07 10.84 6.15
N LEU A 649 16.77 9.71 6.28
CA LEU A 649 16.21 8.38 6.02
C LEU A 649 14.98 8.11 6.91
N ILE A 650 15.07 8.42 8.20
CA ILE A 650 13.97 8.23 9.17
C ILE A 650 12.79 9.14 8.83
N GLN A 651 13.04 10.42 8.55
CA GLN A 651 11.99 11.39 8.24
C GLN A 651 11.24 11.04 6.95
N SER A 652 11.93 10.53 5.93
CA SER A 652 11.32 10.09 4.67
C SER A 652 10.53 8.77 4.78
N GLY A 653 10.70 8.02 5.86
CA GLY A 653 10.07 6.72 6.02
C GLY A 653 10.50 5.69 4.96
N ALA A 654 11.71 5.81 4.39
CA ALA A 654 12.17 4.94 3.33
C ALA A 654 12.30 3.48 3.80
N LYS A 655 11.72 2.54 3.05
CA LYS A 655 11.75 1.11 3.39
C LYS A 655 13.17 0.56 3.25
N ALA A 656 13.67 -0.11 4.28
CA ALA A 656 15.03 -0.65 4.33
C ALA A 656 15.02 -2.17 4.06
N LYS A 657 15.92 -2.64 3.18
CA LYS A 657 16.13 -4.09 2.94
C LYS A 657 16.91 -4.72 4.10
N SER A 658 16.53 -5.93 4.53
CA SER A 658 16.98 -6.54 5.81
C SER A 658 18.50 -6.54 6.02
N VAL A 659 19.28 -7.01 5.03
CA VAL A 659 20.73 -7.22 5.20
C VAL A 659 21.51 -5.90 5.36
N ALA A 660 21.26 -4.93 4.48
CA ALA A 660 21.95 -3.64 4.55
C ALA A 660 21.44 -2.77 5.71
N ALA A 661 20.16 -2.91 6.07
CA ALA A 661 19.58 -2.23 7.22
C ALA A 661 20.22 -2.69 8.54
N ASP A 662 20.60 -3.97 8.64
CA ASP A 662 21.16 -4.51 9.87
C ASP A 662 22.49 -3.82 10.23
N ARG A 663 23.41 -3.72 9.27
CA ARG A 663 24.66 -2.99 9.46
C ARG A 663 24.42 -1.53 9.86
N LEU A 664 23.49 -0.85 9.19
CA LEU A 664 23.16 0.54 9.51
C LEU A 664 22.65 0.72 10.95
N PHE A 665 21.80 -0.20 11.41
CA PHE A 665 21.25 -0.13 12.76
C PHE A 665 22.26 -0.52 13.84
N ASP A 666 23.26 -1.33 13.50
CA ASP A 666 24.36 -1.64 14.42
C ASP A 666 25.30 -0.44 14.54
N ILE A 667 25.60 0.26 13.44
CA ILE A 667 26.27 1.58 13.45
C ILE A 667 25.51 2.56 14.35
N ALA A 668 24.18 2.67 14.18
CA ALA A 668 23.37 3.57 14.99
C ALA A 668 23.41 3.25 16.50
N LYS A 669 23.57 1.98 16.87
CA LYS A 669 23.74 1.55 18.26
C LYS A 669 25.15 1.85 18.78
N GLU A 670 26.18 1.53 18.01
CA GLU A 670 27.59 1.85 18.34
C GLU A 670 27.76 3.34 18.63
N GLN A 671 27.17 4.18 17.78
CA GLN A 671 27.23 5.63 17.87
C GLN A 671 26.17 6.25 18.81
N LYS A 672 25.37 5.42 19.49
CA LYS A 672 24.31 5.84 20.43
C LYS A 672 23.34 6.89 19.87
N TRP A 673 22.96 6.77 18.61
CA TRP A 673 21.97 7.68 17.99
C TRP A 673 20.58 7.50 18.62
N THR A 674 19.78 8.57 18.60
CA THR A 674 18.41 8.62 19.16
C THR A 674 17.52 7.48 18.66
N TYR A 675 17.69 7.08 17.39
CA TYR A 675 16.91 6.04 16.76
C TYR A 675 17.82 4.86 16.39
N THR A 676 17.63 3.70 17.03
CA THR A 676 18.46 2.51 16.80
C THR A 676 17.86 1.50 15.82
N GLY A 677 16.69 1.79 15.24
CA GLY A 677 15.98 0.89 14.31
C GLY A 677 15.35 -0.35 14.94
N THR A 678 15.48 -0.57 16.26
CA THR A 678 15.01 -1.80 16.93
C THR A 678 13.52 -2.07 16.74
N ARG A 679 12.67 -1.04 16.85
CA ARG A 679 11.22 -1.17 16.60
C ARG A 679 10.91 -1.52 15.14
N TYR A 680 11.62 -0.88 14.21
CA TYR A 680 11.50 -1.15 12.77
C TYR A 680 11.87 -2.61 12.46
N ARG A 681 13.03 -3.08 12.95
CA ARG A 681 13.48 -4.48 12.83
C ARG A 681 12.45 -5.47 13.37
N ASN A 682 11.89 -5.17 14.55
CA ASN A 682 10.86 -6.02 15.14
C ASN A 682 9.58 -6.06 14.29
N ALA A 683 9.11 -4.91 13.79
CA ALA A 683 7.95 -4.85 12.89
C ALA A 683 8.17 -5.68 11.62
N VAL A 684 9.32 -5.52 10.95
CA VAL A 684 9.71 -6.32 9.78
C VAL A 684 9.73 -7.83 10.09
N ARG A 685 10.32 -8.23 11.23
CA ARG A 685 10.34 -9.65 11.65
C ARG A 685 8.95 -10.21 11.91
N VAL A 686 8.10 -9.47 12.61
CA VAL A 686 6.72 -9.88 12.90
C VAL A 686 5.93 -9.99 11.59
N LYS A 687 6.08 -9.02 10.69
CA LYS A 687 5.47 -9.01 9.37
C LYS A 687 5.90 -10.19 8.51
N LEU A 688 7.20 -10.52 8.48
CA LEU A 688 7.68 -11.70 7.77
C LEU A 688 7.11 -13.01 8.33
N ARG A 689 7.01 -13.14 9.66
CA ARG A 689 6.38 -14.30 10.31
C ARG A 689 4.90 -14.39 9.97
N ALA A 690 4.19 -13.26 10.01
CA ALA A 690 2.78 -13.18 9.63
C ALA A 690 2.60 -13.56 8.16
N ALA A 691 3.41 -13.02 7.25
CA ALA A 691 3.38 -13.37 5.83
C ALA A 691 3.56 -14.88 5.62
N ARG A 692 4.55 -15.51 6.26
CA ARG A 692 4.74 -16.98 6.18
C ARG A 692 3.51 -17.76 6.65
N ARG A 693 2.84 -17.31 7.72
CA ARG A 693 1.60 -17.93 8.20
C ARG A 693 0.45 -17.77 7.21
N GLU A 694 0.27 -16.58 6.65
CA GLU A 694 -0.76 -16.31 5.65
C GLU A 694 -0.51 -17.09 4.34
N PHE A 695 0.74 -17.18 3.89
CA PHE A 695 1.11 -18.03 2.75
C PHE A 695 0.78 -19.52 3.01
N ALA A 696 1.05 -20.03 4.21
CA ALA A 696 0.71 -21.40 4.57
C ALA A 696 -0.82 -21.65 4.58
N LYS A 697 -1.60 -20.64 4.98
CA LYS A 697 -3.07 -20.68 4.87
C LYS A 697 -3.53 -20.65 3.40
N LEU A 698 -2.87 -19.87 2.55
CA LEU A 698 -3.22 -19.81 1.12
C LEU A 698 -2.89 -21.10 0.37
N SER A 699 -1.83 -21.81 0.78
CA SER A 699 -1.48 -23.12 0.22
C SER A 699 -2.40 -24.25 0.67
N THR A 700 -3.17 -24.06 1.75
CA THR A 700 -4.21 -25.01 2.15
C THR A 700 -5.48 -24.66 1.39
N ASN A 701 -5.88 -25.54 0.48
CA ASN A 701 -6.86 -25.27 -0.57
C ASN A 701 -8.23 -24.79 0.00
N PRO A 702 -8.59 -23.49 -0.08
CA PRO A 702 -9.83 -22.98 0.50
C PRO A 702 -11.06 -23.39 -0.31
N THR A 703 -10.88 -23.84 -1.56
CA THR A 703 -11.92 -24.35 -2.45
C THR A 703 -12.21 -25.83 -2.27
N ALA A 704 -11.47 -26.55 -1.41
CA ALA A 704 -11.79 -27.96 -1.09
C ALA A 704 -13.20 -28.13 -0.49
N GLY A 705 -13.75 -27.06 0.11
CA GLY A 705 -15.14 -27.00 0.59
C GLY A 705 -16.15 -26.45 -0.41
N LEU A 706 -15.72 -25.95 -1.58
CA LEU A 706 -16.56 -25.50 -2.69
C LEU A 706 -16.83 -26.61 -3.71
N ASN A 707 -16.58 -27.88 -3.35
CA ASN A 707 -17.23 -29.03 -3.99
C ASN A 707 -18.74 -28.96 -3.71
N ILE A 708 -19.40 -27.99 -4.34
CA ILE A 708 -20.85 -27.87 -4.40
C ILE A 708 -21.31 -29.03 -5.27
N GLY A 709 -21.61 -30.15 -4.62
CA GLY A 709 -22.69 -31.07 -4.99
C GLY A 709 -22.89 -31.40 -6.47
N SER A 710 -21.83 -31.56 -7.26
CA SER A 710 -21.90 -32.38 -8.46
C SER A 710 -21.36 -33.76 -8.10
N ASP A 711 -22.27 -34.67 -7.76
CA ASP A 711 -22.09 -36.11 -7.99
C ASP A 711 -22.02 -36.38 -9.51
N VAL A 712 -21.16 -35.65 -10.22
CA VAL A 712 -20.59 -36.12 -11.47
C VAL A 712 -19.34 -36.82 -11.03
N ALA A 713 -19.38 -38.14 -11.17
CA ALA A 713 -18.29 -39.05 -10.90
C ALA A 713 -16.94 -38.39 -11.19
N VAL A 714 -16.03 -38.50 -10.23
CA VAL A 714 -14.59 -38.45 -10.48
C VAL A 714 -14.27 -39.68 -11.35
N SER A 715 -14.72 -39.65 -12.60
CA SER A 715 -14.28 -40.52 -13.67
C SER A 715 -13.11 -39.80 -14.34
N SER A 716 -11.89 -40.28 -14.04
CA SER A 716 -10.69 -40.09 -14.84
C SER A 716 -10.30 -38.64 -15.23
N ALA A 717 -10.17 -37.74 -14.26
CA ALA A 717 -9.59 -36.40 -14.48
C ALA A 717 -8.07 -36.36 -14.19
N SER A 718 -7.32 -37.39 -14.60
CA SER A 718 -5.85 -37.40 -14.47
C SER A 718 -5.10 -36.89 -15.70
N ASP A 719 -5.79 -36.63 -16.82
CA ASP A 719 -5.10 -36.36 -18.11
C ASP A 719 -5.51 -35.06 -18.81
N ILE A 720 -6.35 -34.20 -18.21
CA ILE A 720 -6.70 -32.92 -18.84
C ILE A 720 -5.59 -31.90 -18.56
N THR A 721 -4.90 -31.46 -19.60
CA THR A 721 -3.85 -30.45 -19.48
C THR A 721 -4.46 -29.05 -19.23
N MET A 722 -3.70 -28.15 -18.61
CA MET A 722 -4.14 -26.77 -18.34
C MET A 722 -4.61 -26.04 -19.61
N GLY A 723 -3.98 -26.32 -20.76
CA GLY A 723 -4.37 -25.79 -22.06
C GLY A 723 -5.73 -26.29 -22.53
N GLU A 724 -6.01 -27.59 -22.40
CA GLU A 724 -7.30 -28.19 -22.77
C GLU A 724 -8.44 -27.67 -21.89
N GLU A 725 -8.21 -27.51 -20.58
CA GLU A 725 -9.20 -26.94 -19.67
C GLU A 725 -9.50 -25.47 -20.01
N LEU A 726 -8.47 -24.68 -20.33
CA LEU A 726 -8.64 -23.30 -20.78
C LEU A 726 -9.43 -23.22 -22.09
N GLU A 727 -9.14 -24.10 -23.05
CA GLU A 727 -9.83 -24.17 -24.34
C GLU A 727 -11.34 -24.47 -24.16
N ILE A 728 -11.68 -25.43 -23.29
CA ILE A 728 -13.08 -25.76 -22.95
C ILE A 728 -13.80 -24.53 -22.38
N ILE A 729 -13.17 -23.81 -21.44
CA ILE A 729 -13.77 -22.62 -20.81
C ILE A 729 -13.98 -21.51 -21.85
N LEU A 730 -13.00 -21.29 -22.73
CA LEU A 730 -13.11 -20.27 -23.78
C LEU A 730 -14.22 -20.60 -24.79
N HIS A 731 -14.41 -21.88 -25.13
CA HIS A 731 -15.54 -22.31 -25.95
C HIS A 731 -16.89 -22.06 -25.27
N GLN A 732 -17.00 -22.31 -23.97
CA GLN A 732 -18.23 -22.02 -23.20
C GLN A 732 -18.54 -20.51 -23.16
N ILE A 733 -17.52 -19.67 -22.99
CA ILE A 733 -17.67 -18.21 -23.02
C ILE A 733 -18.12 -17.75 -24.41
N ALA A 734 -17.50 -18.26 -25.48
CA ALA A 734 -17.89 -17.94 -26.85
C ALA A 734 -19.33 -18.35 -27.17
N ALA A 735 -19.76 -19.53 -26.71
CA ALA A 735 -21.14 -20.00 -26.91
C ALA A 735 -22.17 -19.10 -26.21
N LYS A 736 -21.92 -18.69 -24.95
CA LYS A 736 -22.80 -17.76 -24.22
C LYS A 736 -22.86 -16.38 -24.89
N ASN A 737 -21.73 -15.86 -25.37
CA ASN A 737 -21.67 -14.58 -26.08
C ASN A 737 -22.41 -14.63 -27.43
N ALA A 738 -22.50 -15.80 -28.07
CA ALA A 738 -23.29 -16.01 -29.28
C ALA A 738 -24.80 -16.05 -28.99
N ASP A 739 -25.21 -16.66 -27.87
CA ASP A 739 -26.61 -16.73 -27.44
C ASP A 739 -27.18 -15.38 -26.97
N GLU A 740 -26.36 -14.49 -26.40
CA GLU A 740 -26.75 -13.11 -26.05
C GLU A 740 -26.82 -12.15 -27.26
N ASN A 741 -26.32 -12.55 -28.44
CA ASN A 741 -26.39 -11.78 -29.70
C ASN A 741 -27.03 -12.61 -30.84
N PRO A 742 -28.32 -12.99 -30.79
CA PRO A 742 -28.91 -13.82 -31.83
C PRO A 742 -29.19 -13.07 -33.15
N ARG A 743 -28.78 -11.80 -33.30
CA ARG A 743 -28.91 -11.04 -34.56
C ARG A 743 -27.79 -10.03 -34.77
N LYS A 744 -26.78 -10.42 -35.55
CA LYS A 744 -26.22 -9.58 -36.63
C LYS A 744 -25.82 -10.45 -37.80
#